data_AF-A0A2V7I7R5-F1
#
_entry.id   AF-A0A2V7I7R5-F1
#
_cell.length_a   1.000
_cell.length_b   1.000
_cell.length_c   1.000
_cell.angle_alpha   90.00
_cell.angle_beta   90.00
_cell.angle_gamma   90.00
#
_symmetry.space_group_name_H-M   'P 1'
#
loop_
_entity.id
_entity.type
_entity.pdbx_description
1 polymer ?
#
loop_
_entity_poly.entity_id
_entity_poly.type
_entity_poly.pdbx_seq_one_letter_code
_entity_poly.pdbx_strand_id
1 'polypeptide(L)'
;MYALYSAALGLALVAYLPVLVFRRLGLRGHERSWAQRWGRLEPGLPPEPRCWIHAVSVGEAAAAVSLVEAIGRRWPQLAIVMTTVTPTGARIVTGRLGRLATHRYFPVDLPGPVRRALDAVRPRFFIGLETELWPNFLRALASRGIPAMVANGRISDRSFRRYLLVRGLVARMLRRVSVFAMQSAEDARRIIALGAPAERVVVTGNLKADLRPEPSGLDPAWQRLLRRDPGRLLWIAGSTHHGEEAAVLDAYQRLKPRFAGLGLLVAPRHPERADEVERLIRDRGLPAVARRGRGRGGGDHPRYRGRAGRPVRARRCGLRRRQPGADGWAQHAGAGAASQARPVRPAHEQFQGERRAAPVVGRGRGRSRRPRAGGGGRATSAGSRPQGQDGGGGLRRGGSAAGGAGRDPGADRAPPDEQKRVITPRRDPEILLRRYWDKPDTPVVTAGLSVLSIGYRIALAIRERAYAWRLLSTGRLPCPVVSVGNITLGGSGKTPMVEQVALCLQELGAVPAVVSRGYGRDTRGVAIVADREGTRLGPRAAGDEPVLLAERLPGMPVIVGENRFDAGQVAVQRCGATAIVLDDGFQHRTLHKSLEILVVNGRAPWGNQRLFPRGMLREPLSALARADLLVVTNPPSEADARAVTDTVRRHNHRVPVLVASYEVLGAREMAAGRDLQPGELGGRRLLAFAGLGSPAGFAETLLAAGVSVAGLMEYPDHHWFTQGDLGELAQQAESIGAEGLITTEKDWVRLRSLTAPSVPLWVLRVRLRVDSGREQLRHALDQTLASAAARH
;
A
#
# COMPACT_ATOMS: atom_id res chain seq x y z
N MET A 1 24.67 -21.06 1.56
CA MET A 1 24.32 -19.78 2.23
C MET A 1 24.42 -18.58 1.27
N TYR A 2 25.56 -17.89 1.06
CA TYR A 2 25.60 -16.69 0.19
C TYR A 2 25.13 -16.96 -1.26
N ALA A 3 25.42 -18.15 -1.80
CA ALA A 3 24.90 -18.59 -3.11
C ALA A 3 23.36 -18.68 -3.12
N LEU A 4 22.74 -19.20 -2.05
CA LEU A 4 21.28 -19.29 -1.89
C LEU A 4 20.63 -17.91 -1.80
N TYR A 5 21.22 -16.98 -1.04
CA TYR A 5 20.80 -15.57 -1.03
C TYR A 5 20.87 -14.94 -2.42
N SER A 6 21.99 -15.17 -3.14
CA SER A 6 22.19 -14.64 -4.49
C SER A 6 21.22 -15.24 -5.51
N ALA A 7 20.90 -16.54 -5.39
CA ALA A 7 19.93 -17.23 -6.23
C ALA A 7 18.50 -16.76 -5.95
N ALA A 8 18.11 -16.60 -4.68
CA ALA A 8 16.80 -16.07 -4.30
C ALA A 8 16.62 -14.60 -4.76
N LEU A 9 17.65 -13.76 -4.60
CA LEU A 9 17.66 -12.39 -5.10
C LEU A 9 17.59 -12.35 -6.64
N GLY A 10 18.35 -13.22 -7.33
CA GLY A 10 18.31 -13.37 -8.78
C GLY A 10 16.92 -13.78 -9.29
N LEU A 11 16.31 -14.79 -8.66
CA LEU A 11 14.95 -15.24 -8.98
C LEU A 11 13.91 -14.14 -8.75
N ALA A 12 14.02 -13.39 -7.65
CA ALA A 12 13.15 -12.24 -7.37
C ALA A 12 13.30 -11.12 -8.41
N LEU A 13 14.52 -10.86 -8.90
CA LEU A 13 14.77 -9.88 -9.97
C LEU A 13 14.23 -10.33 -11.33
N VAL A 14 14.34 -11.63 -11.65
CA VAL A 14 13.71 -12.22 -12.86
C VAL A 14 12.18 -12.14 -12.76
N ALA A 15 11.60 -12.48 -11.61
CA ALA A 15 10.16 -12.36 -11.38
C ALA A 15 9.67 -10.91 -11.41
N TYR A 16 10.50 -9.93 -11.05
CA TYR A 16 10.17 -8.50 -11.12
C TYR A 16 10.43 -7.88 -12.51
N LEU A 17 11.15 -8.56 -13.41
CA LEU A 17 11.52 -8.07 -14.73
C LEU A 17 10.32 -7.64 -15.60
N PRO A 18 9.17 -8.36 -15.65
CA PRO A 18 8.00 -7.90 -16.41
C PRO A 18 7.45 -6.55 -15.93
N VAL A 19 7.44 -6.30 -14.61
CA VAL A 19 6.99 -5.03 -14.02
C VAL A 19 7.96 -3.89 -14.37
N LEU A 20 9.26 -4.19 -14.45
CA LEU A 20 10.29 -3.24 -14.90
C LEU A 20 10.16 -2.90 -16.38
N VAL A 21 9.90 -3.89 -17.25
CA VAL A 21 9.66 -3.67 -18.68
C VAL A 21 8.39 -2.82 -18.89
N PHE A 22 7.29 -3.17 -18.24
CA PHE A 22 6.03 -2.41 -18.28
C PHE A 22 6.23 -0.94 -17.84
N ARG A 23 6.95 -0.72 -16.73
CA ARG A 23 7.27 0.64 -16.26
C ARG A 23 8.23 1.40 -17.19
N ARG A 24 9.11 0.72 -17.94
CA ARG A 24 10.02 1.36 -18.91
C ARG A 24 9.27 1.91 -20.13
N LEU A 25 8.21 1.23 -20.58
CA LEU A 25 7.36 1.69 -21.69
C LEU A 25 6.65 3.02 -21.40
N GLY A 26 6.41 3.35 -20.12
CA GLY A 26 5.78 4.62 -19.71
C GLY A 26 6.75 5.72 -19.24
N LEU A 27 8.06 5.47 -19.07
CA LEU A 27 8.97 6.39 -18.37
C LEU A 27 10.33 6.57 -19.08
N ARG A 28 10.38 7.49 -20.05
CA ARG A 28 11.64 7.97 -20.65
C ARG A 28 12.58 8.56 -19.57
N GLY A 29 13.89 8.43 -19.78
CA GLY A 29 14.94 9.09 -18.97
C GLY A 29 15.61 8.28 -17.84
N HIS A 30 15.10 7.10 -17.47
CA HIS A 30 15.61 6.34 -16.30
C HIS A 30 16.90 5.51 -16.56
N GLU A 31 17.42 5.50 -17.78
CA GLU A 31 18.33 4.44 -18.26
C GLU A 31 19.71 4.45 -17.59
N ARG A 32 20.28 5.64 -17.33
CA ARG A 32 21.57 5.78 -16.61
C ARG A 32 21.52 5.20 -15.19
N SER A 33 20.35 5.17 -14.54
CA SER A 33 20.20 4.56 -13.21
C SER A 33 20.33 3.03 -13.23
N TRP A 34 19.96 2.38 -14.34
CA TRP A 34 20.06 0.93 -14.47
C TRP A 34 21.50 0.46 -14.67
N ALA A 35 22.29 1.18 -15.47
CA ALA A 35 23.72 0.91 -15.61
C ALA A 35 24.42 0.93 -14.23
N GLN A 36 24.13 1.95 -13.42
CA GLN A 36 24.70 2.09 -12.07
C GLN A 36 24.25 0.98 -11.12
N ARG A 37 22.96 0.61 -11.11
CA ARG A 37 22.45 -0.56 -10.35
C ARG A 37 23.12 -1.88 -10.75
N TRP A 38 23.53 -2.03 -12.01
CA TRP A 38 24.33 -3.18 -12.46
C TRP A 38 25.85 -3.02 -12.24
N GLY A 39 26.27 -2.02 -11.46
CA GLY A 39 27.66 -1.79 -11.05
C GLY A 39 28.51 -1.02 -12.05
N ARG A 40 27.93 -0.45 -13.12
CA ARG A 40 28.63 0.46 -14.05
C ARG A 40 28.49 1.88 -13.51
N LEU A 41 29.39 2.28 -12.61
CA LEU A 41 29.35 3.57 -11.90
C LEU A 41 30.09 4.69 -12.64
N GLU A 42 30.98 4.35 -13.57
CA GLU A 42 31.63 5.28 -14.49
C GLU A 42 30.77 5.58 -15.74
N PRO A 43 30.96 6.71 -16.44
CA PRO A 43 31.98 7.74 -16.19
C PRO A 43 31.63 8.69 -15.03
N GLY A 44 32.64 9.44 -14.58
CA GLY A 44 32.50 10.63 -13.73
C GLY A 44 32.46 10.37 -12.23
N LEU A 45 33.13 9.33 -11.72
CA LEU A 45 33.52 9.30 -10.31
C LEU A 45 34.60 10.37 -10.04
N PRO A 46 34.72 10.89 -8.80
CA PRO A 46 35.73 11.89 -8.46
C PRO A 46 37.14 11.27 -8.41
N PRO A 47 38.24 12.05 -8.31
CA PRO A 47 39.59 11.50 -8.17
C PRO A 47 39.76 10.58 -6.94
N GLU A 48 40.82 9.76 -6.94
CA GLU A 48 41.27 9.02 -5.77
C GLU A 48 42.19 9.90 -4.87
N PRO A 49 42.23 9.71 -3.54
CA PRO A 49 41.58 8.66 -2.75
C PRO A 49 40.10 8.95 -2.46
N ARG A 50 39.29 7.89 -2.37
CA ARG A 50 37.84 7.98 -2.17
C ARG A 50 37.37 7.31 -0.89
N CYS A 51 36.24 7.76 -0.33
CA CYS A 51 35.41 6.99 0.58
C CYS A 51 34.01 6.78 0.00
N TRP A 52 33.28 5.77 0.48
CA TRP A 52 31.93 5.44 0.00
C TRP A 52 30.93 5.49 1.16
N ILE A 53 29.93 6.37 1.06
CA ILE A 53 28.83 6.51 2.03
C ILE A 53 27.51 6.05 1.38
N HIS A 54 26.66 5.34 2.12
CA HIS A 54 25.35 4.87 1.64
C HIS A 54 24.18 5.27 2.55
N ALA A 55 23.12 5.80 1.93
CA ALA A 55 21.81 6.08 2.51
C ALA A 55 20.71 5.52 1.60
N VAL A 56 19.88 4.60 2.08
CA VAL A 56 18.78 3.99 1.31
C VAL A 56 17.62 4.96 1.13
N SER A 57 17.24 5.67 2.21
CA SER A 57 16.04 6.50 2.28
C SER A 57 16.30 8.01 2.23
N VAL A 58 15.21 8.76 2.11
CA VAL A 58 15.17 10.22 2.16
C VAL A 58 15.62 10.76 3.52
N GLY A 59 15.27 10.05 4.62
CA GLY A 59 15.63 10.46 5.98
C GLY A 59 17.10 10.18 6.32
N GLU A 60 17.65 9.07 5.84
CA GLU A 60 19.08 8.79 5.95
C GLU A 60 19.90 9.74 5.06
N ALA A 61 19.44 10.05 3.85
CA ALA A 61 20.13 10.99 2.96
C ALA A 61 20.17 12.43 3.54
N ALA A 62 19.20 12.79 4.38
CA ALA A 62 19.25 14.01 5.18
C ALA A 62 20.23 13.90 6.36
N ALA A 63 20.15 12.83 7.16
CA ALA A 63 21.07 12.61 8.29
C ALA A 63 22.55 12.52 7.85
N ALA A 64 22.80 11.99 6.65
CA ALA A 64 24.12 11.92 6.04
C ALA A 64 24.79 13.29 5.84
N VAL A 65 24.04 14.39 5.77
CA VAL A 65 24.56 15.73 5.46
C VAL A 65 25.61 16.14 6.50
N SER A 66 25.26 16.15 7.79
CA SER A 66 26.18 16.52 8.87
C SER A 66 27.43 15.63 8.93
N LEU A 67 27.30 14.35 8.58
CA LEU A 67 28.42 13.40 8.51
C LEU A 67 29.34 13.65 7.31
N VAL A 68 28.77 13.91 6.13
CA VAL A 68 29.52 14.26 4.90
C VAL A 68 30.26 15.58 5.08
N GLU A 69 29.63 16.59 5.69
CA GLU A 69 30.26 17.87 6.03
C GLU A 69 31.34 17.74 7.10
N ALA A 70 31.20 16.83 8.06
CA ALA A 70 32.26 16.55 9.04
C ALA A 70 33.46 15.85 8.38
N ILE A 71 33.21 14.84 7.53
CA ILE A 71 34.26 14.12 6.79
C ILE A 71 35.00 15.07 5.83
N GLY A 72 34.28 15.88 5.04
CA GLY A 72 34.88 16.82 4.09
C GLY A 72 35.72 17.92 4.76
N ARG A 73 35.34 18.37 5.98
CA ARG A 73 36.16 19.29 6.77
C ARG A 73 37.36 18.62 7.44
N ARG A 74 37.25 17.36 7.87
CA ARG A 74 38.33 16.64 8.56
C ARG A 74 39.37 16.04 7.62
N TRP A 75 38.96 15.67 6.40
CA TRP A 75 39.80 15.10 5.35
C TRP A 75 39.46 15.71 3.97
N PRO A 76 39.83 16.99 3.70
CA PRO A 76 39.52 17.65 2.42
C PRO A 76 40.08 16.94 1.17
N GLN A 77 41.13 16.13 1.34
CA GLN A 77 41.76 15.33 0.30
C GLN A 77 41.01 14.02 -0.05
N LEU A 78 39.92 13.71 0.66
CA LEU A 78 39.20 12.45 0.54
C LEU A 78 37.89 12.64 -0.23
N ALA A 79 37.87 12.22 -1.49
CA ALA A 79 36.71 12.36 -2.35
C ALA A 79 35.54 11.48 -1.89
N ILE A 80 34.35 12.07 -1.73
CA ILE A 80 33.18 11.37 -1.19
C ILE A 80 32.30 10.85 -2.33
N VAL A 81 32.16 9.53 -2.44
CA VAL A 81 31.16 8.88 -3.29
C VAL A 81 29.96 8.54 -2.43
N MET A 82 28.83 9.22 -2.65
CA MET A 82 27.61 8.97 -1.89
C MET A 82 26.57 8.25 -2.75
N THR A 83 26.00 7.17 -2.20
CA THR A 83 25.06 6.32 -2.92
C THR A 83 23.68 6.29 -2.30
N THR A 84 22.64 6.21 -3.14
CA THR A 84 21.26 6.01 -2.69
C THR A 84 20.52 4.95 -3.50
N VAL A 85 19.39 4.47 -2.99
CA VAL A 85 18.47 3.57 -3.72
C VAL A 85 17.33 4.34 -4.40
N THR A 86 16.91 5.49 -3.86
CA THR A 86 15.72 6.24 -4.32
C THR A 86 16.06 7.53 -5.09
N PRO A 87 15.29 7.90 -6.15
CA PRO A 87 15.43 9.19 -6.84
C PRO A 87 15.12 10.41 -5.96
N THR A 88 14.41 10.24 -4.85
CA THR A 88 14.16 11.32 -3.87
C THR A 88 15.36 11.51 -2.95
N GLY A 89 15.99 10.43 -2.46
CA GLY A 89 17.27 10.52 -1.76
C GLY A 89 18.37 11.09 -2.66
N ALA A 90 18.42 10.67 -3.94
CA ALA A 90 19.36 11.22 -4.91
C ALA A 90 19.29 12.75 -5.03
N ARG A 91 18.07 13.31 -5.09
CA ARG A 91 17.83 14.77 -5.16
C ARG A 91 18.31 15.53 -3.92
N ILE A 92 18.25 14.92 -2.73
CA ILE A 92 18.82 15.52 -1.51
C ILE A 92 20.35 15.58 -1.62
N VAL A 93 20.99 14.48 -2.04
CA VAL A 93 22.46 14.43 -2.20
C VAL A 93 22.92 15.43 -3.25
N THR A 94 22.32 15.46 -4.45
CA THR A 94 22.72 16.41 -5.49
C THR A 94 22.41 17.86 -5.13
N GLY A 95 21.31 18.11 -4.40
CA GLY A 95 20.86 19.46 -4.04
C GLY A 95 21.63 20.10 -2.88
N ARG A 96 21.99 19.33 -1.85
CA ARG A 96 22.74 19.83 -0.67
C ARG A 96 24.23 19.53 -0.73
N LEU A 97 24.59 18.33 -1.16
CA LEU A 97 25.95 17.81 -1.09
C LEU A 97 26.66 17.80 -2.45
N GLY A 98 26.06 18.36 -3.52
CA GLY A 98 26.61 18.31 -4.88
C GLY A 98 28.02 18.92 -5.05
N ARG A 99 28.49 19.75 -4.10
CA ARG A 99 29.86 20.28 -4.03
C ARG A 99 30.84 19.40 -3.22
N LEU A 100 30.33 18.53 -2.34
CA LEU A 100 31.12 17.73 -1.40
C LEU A 100 31.13 16.23 -1.73
N ALA A 101 30.09 15.73 -2.39
CA ALA A 101 29.93 14.30 -2.67
C ALA A 101 29.35 14.04 -4.07
N THR A 102 29.97 13.13 -4.81
CA THR A 102 29.47 12.65 -6.10
C THR A 102 28.39 11.59 -5.88
N HIS A 103 27.16 11.87 -6.34
CA HIS A 103 26.04 10.92 -6.22
C HIS A 103 26.11 9.76 -7.23
N ARG A 104 25.77 8.54 -6.78
CA ARG A 104 25.49 7.37 -7.63
C ARG A 104 24.33 6.53 -7.09
N TYR A 105 23.73 5.67 -7.91
CA TYR A 105 22.83 4.63 -7.42
C TYR A 105 23.61 3.42 -6.87
N PHE A 106 23.20 2.90 -5.72
CA PHE A 106 23.82 1.71 -5.12
C PHE A 106 23.62 0.46 -6.02
N PRO A 107 24.63 -0.43 -6.15
CA PRO A 107 24.48 -1.66 -6.93
C PRO A 107 23.46 -2.62 -6.31
N VAL A 108 22.85 -3.45 -7.16
CA VAL A 108 22.11 -4.64 -6.70
C VAL A 108 23.10 -5.59 -6.01
N ASP A 109 22.73 -6.15 -4.85
CA ASP A 109 23.60 -7.00 -4.02
C ASP A 109 23.82 -8.43 -4.57
N LEU A 110 24.15 -8.52 -5.86
CA LEU A 110 24.62 -9.72 -6.53
C LEU A 110 26.14 -9.65 -6.74
N PRO A 111 26.88 -10.78 -6.71
CA PRO A 111 28.35 -10.76 -6.73
C PRO A 111 28.99 -10.01 -7.91
N GLY A 112 28.40 -10.08 -9.11
CA GLY A 112 28.90 -9.40 -10.31
C GLY A 112 28.78 -7.87 -10.26
N PRO A 113 27.57 -7.30 -10.05
CA PRO A 113 27.37 -5.87 -9.85
C PRO A 113 28.16 -5.29 -8.68
N VAL A 114 28.15 -5.95 -7.53
CA VAL A 114 28.94 -5.58 -6.34
C VAL A 114 30.43 -5.49 -6.66
N ARG A 115 30.99 -6.51 -7.33
CA ARG A 115 32.38 -6.54 -7.76
C ARG A 115 32.70 -5.34 -8.66
N ARG A 116 31.96 -5.14 -9.76
CA ARG A 116 32.18 -4.02 -10.68
C ARG A 116 32.12 -2.65 -9.99
N ALA A 117 31.18 -2.48 -9.06
CA ALA A 117 31.03 -1.23 -8.33
C ALA A 117 32.21 -0.95 -7.38
N LEU A 118 32.71 -1.98 -6.67
CA LEU A 118 33.90 -1.87 -5.82
C LEU A 118 35.18 -1.68 -6.63
N ASP A 119 35.34 -2.38 -7.75
CA ASP A 119 36.51 -2.29 -8.63
C ASP A 119 36.61 -0.91 -9.33
N ALA A 120 35.47 -0.25 -9.54
CA ALA A 120 35.37 1.11 -10.06
C ALA A 120 35.55 2.20 -8.98
N VAL A 121 34.90 2.08 -7.81
CA VAL A 121 34.94 3.12 -6.76
C VAL A 121 36.24 3.06 -5.95
N ARG A 122 36.76 1.86 -5.64
CA ARG A 122 37.99 1.64 -4.86
C ARG A 122 38.04 2.44 -3.54
N PRO A 123 37.00 2.32 -2.68
CA PRO A 123 36.93 3.13 -1.47
C PRO A 123 37.99 2.70 -0.45
N ARG A 124 38.61 3.67 0.24
CA ARG A 124 39.45 3.44 1.42
C ARG A 124 38.67 2.86 2.61
N PHE A 125 37.40 3.23 2.73
CA PHE A 125 36.44 2.67 3.69
C PHE A 125 35.00 2.87 3.21
N PHE A 126 34.08 2.06 3.74
CA PHE A 126 32.64 2.16 3.50
C PHE A 126 31.88 2.55 4.77
N ILE A 127 30.87 3.41 4.65
CA ILE A 127 29.90 3.71 5.72
C ILE A 127 28.48 3.48 5.20
N GLY A 128 27.76 2.52 5.80
CA GLY A 128 26.31 2.35 5.62
C GLY A 128 25.55 2.99 6.78
N LEU A 129 24.49 3.74 6.49
CA LEU A 129 23.64 4.34 7.51
C LEU A 129 22.54 3.37 8.01
N GLU A 130 22.10 3.56 9.25
CA GLU A 130 21.05 2.80 9.94
C GLU A 130 21.24 1.26 9.92
N THR A 131 20.68 0.50 8.99
CA THR A 131 20.80 -0.99 9.00
C THR A 131 20.92 -1.54 7.58
N GLU A 132 21.75 -0.87 6.78
CA GLU A 132 22.14 -1.27 5.42
C GLU A 132 23.10 -2.48 5.41
N LEU A 133 22.58 -3.62 5.85
CA LEU A 133 23.29 -4.90 6.00
C LEU A 133 23.21 -5.76 4.73
N TRP A 134 24.08 -5.48 3.77
CA TRP A 134 24.13 -6.12 2.45
C TRP A 134 25.07 -7.34 2.41
N PRO A 135 24.57 -8.59 2.35
CA PRO A 135 25.41 -9.80 2.54
C PRO A 135 26.52 -10.01 1.51
N ASN A 136 26.30 -9.72 0.22
CA ASN A 136 27.34 -9.88 -0.80
C ASN A 136 28.32 -8.69 -0.80
N PHE A 137 27.84 -7.48 -0.58
CA PHE A 137 28.64 -6.26 -0.51
C PHE A 137 29.59 -6.26 0.70
N LEU A 138 29.09 -6.53 1.91
CA LEU A 138 29.93 -6.67 3.11
C LEU A 138 30.93 -7.83 2.98
N ARG A 139 30.57 -8.90 2.26
CA ARG A 139 31.51 -9.99 1.93
C ARG A 139 32.62 -9.52 0.97
N ALA A 140 32.28 -8.71 -0.04
CA ALA A 140 33.19 -8.24 -1.08
C ALA A 140 34.08 -7.05 -0.66
N LEU A 141 33.66 -6.27 0.34
CA LEU A 141 34.50 -5.31 1.07
C LEU A 141 35.56 -6.06 1.89
N ALA A 142 35.13 -6.98 2.76
CA ALA A 142 36.03 -7.76 3.61
C ALA A 142 37.05 -8.59 2.80
N SER A 143 36.66 -9.16 1.65
CA SER A 143 37.58 -9.88 0.76
C SER A 143 38.57 -8.97 -0.01
N ARG A 144 38.48 -7.65 0.16
CA ARG A 144 39.44 -6.65 -0.36
C ARG A 144 40.21 -5.95 0.77
N GLY A 145 40.00 -6.35 2.03
CA GLY A 145 40.54 -5.65 3.20
C GLY A 145 39.94 -4.25 3.43
N ILE A 146 38.84 -3.90 2.77
CA ILE A 146 38.21 -2.58 2.91
C ILE A 146 37.38 -2.56 4.20
N PRO A 147 37.69 -1.69 5.18
CA PRO A 147 36.91 -1.59 6.41
C PRO A 147 35.52 -1.02 6.17
N ALA A 148 34.57 -1.47 6.98
CA ALA A 148 33.15 -1.14 6.87
C ALA A 148 32.59 -0.65 8.21
N MET A 149 31.84 0.44 8.18
CA MET A 149 31.16 1.01 9.33
C MET A 149 29.64 0.97 9.12
N VAL A 150 28.90 0.62 10.17
CA VAL A 150 27.47 0.95 10.29
C VAL A 150 27.36 2.20 11.15
N ALA A 151 26.82 3.29 10.61
CA ALA A 151 26.66 4.57 11.28
C ALA A 151 25.19 4.86 11.59
N ASN A 152 24.92 5.53 12.72
CA ASN A 152 23.56 5.83 13.18
C ASN A 152 22.69 4.55 13.29
N GLY A 153 23.26 3.44 13.75
CA GLY A 153 22.66 2.11 13.64
C GLY A 153 21.45 1.87 14.55
N ARG A 154 20.40 1.21 14.04
CA ARG A 154 19.14 0.99 14.78
C ARG A 154 18.40 -0.29 14.41
N ILE A 155 18.06 -1.12 15.39
CA ILE A 155 17.36 -2.40 15.20
C ILE A 155 15.98 -2.38 15.86
N SER A 156 14.93 -2.23 15.06
CA SER A 156 13.55 -2.39 15.53
C SER A 156 13.29 -3.79 16.09
N ASP A 157 12.38 -3.93 17.04
CA ASP A 157 12.01 -5.20 17.69
C ASP A 157 11.54 -6.24 16.66
N ARG A 158 10.82 -5.79 15.64
CA ARG A 158 10.38 -6.60 14.49
C ARG A 158 11.57 -7.10 13.65
N SER A 159 12.60 -6.28 13.46
CA SER A 159 13.83 -6.66 12.76
C SER A 159 14.67 -7.63 13.62
N PHE A 160 14.82 -7.33 14.91
CA PHE A 160 15.59 -8.12 15.87
C PHE A 160 15.06 -9.56 15.98
N ARG A 161 13.74 -9.73 16.24
CA ARG A 161 13.09 -11.05 16.30
C ARG A 161 13.28 -11.85 15.01
N ARG A 162 13.24 -11.20 13.83
CA ARG A 162 13.47 -11.85 12.53
C ARG A 162 14.92 -12.26 12.29
N TYR A 163 15.88 -11.42 12.68
CA TYR A 163 17.30 -11.72 12.54
C TYR A 163 17.77 -12.83 13.51
N LEU A 164 17.12 -12.98 14.68
CA LEU A 164 17.38 -14.10 15.59
C LEU A 164 17.06 -15.47 14.97
N LEU A 165 15.98 -15.59 14.17
CA LEU A 165 15.64 -16.82 13.43
C LEU A 165 16.77 -17.28 12.49
N VAL A 166 17.63 -16.36 12.08
CA VAL A 166 18.78 -16.61 11.17
C VAL A 166 20.10 -16.14 11.79
N ARG A 167 20.23 -16.17 13.13
CA ARG A 167 21.39 -15.65 13.89
C ARG A 167 22.73 -16.16 13.36
N GLY A 168 22.85 -17.44 13.01
CA GLY A 168 24.07 -18.04 12.46
C GLY A 168 24.45 -17.60 11.03
N LEU A 169 23.53 -16.99 10.29
CA LEU A 169 23.80 -16.26 9.04
C LEU A 169 24.21 -14.81 9.38
N VAL A 170 23.44 -14.14 10.23
CA VAL A 170 23.64 -12.72 10.58
C VAL A 170 24.99 -12.50 11.25
N ALA A 171 25.35 -13.28 12.28
CA ALA A 171 26.64 -13.20 12.96
C ALA A 171 27.85 -13.34 12.00
N ARG A 172 27.77 -14.24 11.01
CA ARG A 172 28.82 -14.44 9.98
C ARG A 172 28.98 -13.25 9.01
N MET A 173 27.97 -12.39 8.94
CA MET A 173 28.02 -11.11 8.23
C MET A 173 28.49 -9.99 9.17
N LEU A 174 27.95 -9.89 10.39
CA LEU A 174 28.28 -8.83 11.34
C LEU A 174 29.76 -8.83 11.76
N ARG A 175 30.38 -10.00 11.92
CA ARG A 175 31.84 -10.13 12.18
C ARG A 175 32.76 -9.52 11.11
N ARG A 176 32.21 -9.16 9.93
CA ARG A 176 32.94 -8.53 8.81
C ARG A 176 32.90 -7.01 8.83
N VAL A 177 32.06 -6.43 9.70
CA VAL A 177 32.01 -4.99 9.95
C VAL A 177 33.13 -4.62 10.93
N SER A 178 33.74 -3.46 10.71
CA SER A 178 34.83 -2.93 11.52
C SER A 178 34.31 -2.15 12.73
N VAL A 179 33.26 -1.34 12.55
CA VAL A 179 32.65 -0.51 13.61
C VAL A 179 31.13 -0.44 13.46
N PHE A 180 30.41 -0.54 14.58
CA PHE A 180 28.97 -0.31 14.70
C PHE A 180 28.73 0.89 15.62
N ALA A 181 28.44 2.06 15.05
CA ALA A 181 28.03 3.26 15.77
C ALA A 181 26.49 3.31 15.87
N MET A 182 25.96 2.92 17.03
CA MET A 182 24.55 2.67 17.28
C MET A 182 23.84 3.86 17.95
N GLN A 183 22.55 4.03 17.67
CA GLN A 183 21.74 5.16 18.18
C GLN A 183 21.54 5.12 19.70
N SER A 184 21.42 3.93 20.29
CA SER A 184 21.13 3.73 21.71
C SER A 184 21.85 2.51 22.29
N ALA A 185 21.93 2.45 23.62
CA ALA A 185 22.40 1.26 24.33
C ALA A 185 21.54 0.01 24.03
N GLU A 186 20.25 0.17 23.75
CA GLU A 186 19.38 -0.93 23.38
C GLU A 186 19.66 -1.46 21.96
N ASP A 187 19.92 -0.56 21.01
CA ASP A 187 20.38 -0.95 19.67
C ASP A 187 21.75 -1.65 19.71
N ALA A 188 22.65 -1.22 20.61
CA ALA A 188 23.91 -1.89 20.89
C ALA A 188 23.69 -3.31 21.47
N ARG A 189 22.84 -3.48 22.49
CA ARG A 189 22.47 -4.81 23.01
C ARG A 189 21.94 -5.72 21.90
N ARG A 190 21.09 -5.21 21.01
CA ARG A 190 20.51 -5.95 19.88
C ARG A 190 21.55 -6.40 18.86
N ILE A 191 22.45 -5.51 18.41
CA ILE A 191 23.46 -5.89 17.40
C ILE A 191 24.47 -6.91 17.97
N ILE A 192 24.85 -6.80 19.25
CA ILE A 192 25.70 -7.77 19.95
C ILE A 192 24.99 -9.13 20.07
N ALA A 193 23.72 -9.16 20.48
CA ALA A 193 22.95 -10.39 20.58
C ALA A 193 22.80 -11.11 19.22
N LEU A 194 22.68 -10.37 18.12
CA LEU A 194 22.72 -10.91 16.75
C LEU A 194 24.09 -11.41 16.28
N GLY A 195 25.16 -11.16 17.05
CA GLY A 195 26.50 -11.69 16.83
C GLY A 195 27.50 -10.71 16.22
N ALA A 196 27.31 -9.39 16.37
CA ALA A 196 28.41 -8.45 16.25
C ALA A 196 29.41 -8.63 17.42
N PRO A 197 30.72 -8.51 17.17
CA PRO A 197 31.71 -8.46 18.25
C PRO A 197 31.53 -7.22 19.12
N ALA A 198 31.46 -7.37 20.44
CA ALA A 198 31.12 -6.28 21.36
C ALA A 198 32.18 -5.17 21.37
N GLU A 199 33.46 -5.53 21.17
CA GLU A 199 34.59 -4.61 21.08
C GLU A 199 34.56 -3.69 19.85
N ARG A 200 33.59 -3.88 18.95
CA ARG A 200 33.35 -3.06 17.75
C ARG A 200 32.05 -2.25 17.82
N VAL A 201 31.33 -2.28 18.94
CA VAL A 201 30.03 -1.63 19.10
C VAL A 201 30.17 -0.44 20.03
N VAL A 202 29.81 0.74 19.53
CA VAL A 202 29.88 2.02 20.23
C VAL A 202 28.51 2.69 20.14
N VAL A 203 28.04 3.31 21.24
CA VAL A 203 26.83 4.13 21.22
C VAL A 203 27.23 5.57 20.90
N THR A 204 26.68 6.13 19.82
CA THR A 204 27.05 7.48 19.31
C THR A 204 25.89 8.47 19.35
N GLY A 205 24.71 8.06 19.82
CA GLY A 205 23.50 8.86 19.71
C GLY A 205 22.92 8.87 18.28
N ASN A 206 21.89 9.69 18.08
CA ASN A 206 21.11 9.72 16.84
C ASN A 206 21.49 10.93 15.97
N LEU A 207 22.15 10.67 14.84
CA LEU A 207 22.63 11.63 13.85
C LEU A 207 21.53 12.55 13.28
N LYS A 208 20.25 12.18 13.43
CA LYS A 208 19.11 13.03 13.05
C LYS A 208 18.89 14.22 14.00
N ALA A 209 19.47 14.20 15.21
CA ALA A 209 19.51 15.34 16.12
C ALA A 209 20.59 16.36 15.70
N ASP A 210 21.67 15.92 15.05
CA ASP A 210 22.76 16.76 14.55
C ASP A 210 22.41 17.52 13.26
N LEU A 211 21.13 17.52 12.86
CA LEU A 211 20.60 18.31 11.76
C LEU A 211 20.49 19.78 12.20
N ARG A 212 21.56 20.55 11.96
CA ARG A 212 21.55 22.00 12.12
C ARG A 212 20.42 22.60 11.26
N PRO A 213 19.55 23.47 11.81
CA PRO A 213 18.65 24.25 10.98
C PRO A 213 19.48 25.15 10.07
N GLU A 214 19.11 25.21 8.79
CA GLU A 214 19.64 26.18 7.84
C GLU A 214 19.49 27.59 8.42
N PRO A 215 20.55 28.41 8.54
CA PRO A 215 20.46 29.80 9.00
C PRO A 215 19.92 30.72 7.89
N SER A 216 18.90 30.24 7.17
CA SER A 216 18.08 31.10 6.32
C SER A 216 17.06 31.80 7.21
N GLY A 217 17.10 33.14 7.23
CA GLY A 217 16.00 33.93 7.76
C GLY A 217 14.70 33.54 7.07
N LEU A 218 13.57 33.62 7.80
CA LEU A 218 12.24 33.34 7.25
C LEU A 218 12.09 34.02 5.86
N ASP A 219 11.68 33.24 4.85
CA ASP A 219 11.27 33.72 3.52
C ASP A 219 10.54 35.07 3.66
N PRO A 220 10.94 36.15 2.96
CA PRO A 220 10.23 37.43 3.02
C PRO A 220 8.73 37.33 2.75
N ALA A 221 8.25 36.28 2.06
CA ALA A 221 6.82 35.97 1.97
C ALA A 221 6.25 35.35 3.26
N TRP A 222 6.96 34.46 3.97
CA TRP A 222 6.58 33.99 5.31
C TRP A 222 6.57 35.13 6.33
N GLN A 223 7.56 36.04 6.33
CA GLN A 223 7.59 37.20 7.23
C GLN A 223 6.35 38.09 7.07
N ARG A 224 6.00 38.40 5.81
CA ARG A 224 4.80 39.18 5.45
C ARG A 224 3.50 38.45 5.77
N LEU A 225 3.42 37.14 5.50
CA LEU A 225 2.21 36.34 5.75
C LEU A 225 1.92 36.17 7.25
N LEU A 226 2.96 35.88 8.03
CA LEU A 226 2.86 35.72 9.49
C LEU A 226 2.78 37.05 10.24
N ARG A 227 2.97 38.19 9.54
CA ARG A 227 3.00 39.55 10.08
C ARG A 227 3.85 39.62 11.36
N ARG A 228 5.09 39.12 11.29
CA ARG A 228 5.96 38.90 12.45
C ARG A 228 6.50 40.22 13.01
N ASP A 229 5.67 40.88 13.81
CA ASP A 229 6.10 41.77 14.87
C ASP A 229 6.98 40.97 15.87
N PRO A 230 8.17 41.46 16.27
CA PRO A 230 9.05 40.79 17.23
C PRO A 230 8.39 40.40 18.56
N GLY A 231 7.37 41.15 19.01
CA GLY A 231 6.66 40.88 20.26
C GLY A 231 5.54 39.84 20.17
N ARG A 232 5.23 39.30 18.98
CA ARG A 232 4.11 38.36 18.79
C ARG A 232 4.52 36.89 18.84
N LEU A 233 3.94 36.16 19.78
CA LEU A 233 4.03 34.71 19.86
C LEU A 233 3.37 34.04 18.64
N LEU A 234 4.02 32.99 18.12
CA LEU A 234 3.49 32.14 17.05
C LEU A 234 3.60 30.68 17.49
N TRP A 235 2.46 30.00 17.64
CA TRP A 235 2.42 28.56 17.84
C TRP A 235 2.38 27.85 16.48
N ILE A 236 3.19 26.80 16.30
CA ILE A 236 3.26 26.02 15.07
C ILE A 236 2.82 24.59 15.37
N ALA A 237 1.71 24.16 14.78
CA ALA A 237 1.24 22.78 14.80
C ALA A 237 1.68 22.09 13.48
N GLY A 238 2.84 21.44 13.51
CA GLY A 238 3.49 20.87 12.33
C GLY A 238 3.27 19.37 12.14
N SER A 239 3.01 18.95 10.91
CA SER A 239 2.70 17.56 10.53
C SER A 239 1.44 16.97 11.18
N THR A 240 0.38 17.76 11.36
CA THR A 240 -0.88 17.27 11.95
C THR A 240 -1.58 16.23 11.06
N HIS A 241 -2.19 15.23 11.71
CA HIS A 241 -3.02 14.19 11.12
C HIS A 241 -4.50 14.41 11.43
N HIS A 242 -5.38 13.76 10.65
CA HIS A 242 -6.83 13.93 10.75
C HIS A 242 -7.37 13.65 12.16
N GLY A 243 -7.96 14.68 12.77
CA GLY A 243 -8.50 14.67 14.13
C GLY A 243 -7.63 15.44 15.13
N GLU A 244 -6.31 15.56 14.88
CA GLU A 244 -5.41 16.34 15.72
C GLU A 244 -5.66 17.85 15.60
N GLU A 245 -6.09 18.32 14.41
CA GLU A 245 -6.33 19.75 14.19
C GLU A 245 -7.46 20.30 15.07
N ALA A 246 -8.48 19.50 15.39
CA ALA A 246 -9.56 19.91 16.28
C ALA A 246 -9.01 20.25 17.69
N ALA A 247 -8.27 19.32 18.29
CA ALA A 247 -7.68 19.50 19.62
C ALA A 247 -6.68 20.67 19.68
N VAL A 248 -5.89 20.88 18.62
CA VAL A 248 -5.00 22.05 18.48
C VAL A 248 -5.80 23.36 18.47
N LEU A 249 -6.92 23.41 17.75
CA LEU A 249 -7.74 24.61 17.64
C LEU A 249 -8.50 24.92 18.93
N ASP A 250 -9.03 23.90 19.60
CA ASP A 250 -9.72 24.03 20.89
C ASP A 250 -8.74 24.53 21.98
N ALA A 251 -7.50 24.02 21.99
CA ALA A 251 -6.44 24.51 22.85
C ALA A 251 -6.04 25.96 22.50
N TYR A 252 -5.93 26.31 21.22
CA TYR A 252 -5.61 27.67 20.77
C TYR A 252 -6.70 28.67 21.18
N GLN A 253 -7.98 28.31 21.07
CA GLN A 253 -9.09 29.15 21.54
C GLN A 253 -9.00 29.43 23.05
N ARG A 254 -8.62 28.44 23.87
CA ARG A 254 -8.40 28.61 25.32
C ARG A 254 -7.18 29.47 25.66
N LEU A 255 -6.12 29.42 24.83
CA LEU A 255 -4.89 30.19 25.03
C LEU A 255 -4.99 31.65 24.55
N LYS A 256 -5.80 31.92 23.51
CA LYS A 256 -5.90 33.23 22.86
C LYS A 256 -6.29 34.40 23.79
N PRO A 257 -7.19 34.27 24.79
CA PRO A 257 -7.45 35.32 25.77
C PRO A 257 -6.24 35.64 26.66
N ARG A 258 -5.45 34.61 27.04
CA ARG A 258 -4.25 34.77 27.88
C ARG A 258 -3.06 35.34 27.10
N PHE A 259 -3.05 35.18 25.78
CA PHE A 259 -1.97 35.63 24.91
C PHE A 259 -2.56 36.40 23.71
N ALA A 260 -2.97 37.66 23.93
CA ALA A 260 -3.67 38.48 22.94
C ALA A 260 -2.92 38.66 21.60
N GLY A 261 -1.58 38.53 21.59
CA GLY A 261 -0.76 38.57 20.37
C GLY A 261 -0.65 37.24 19.60
N LEU A 262 -1.08 36.10 20.17
CA LEU A 262 -0.78 34.76 19.68
C LEU A 262 -1.35 34.50 18.28
N GLY A 263 -0.49 34.07 17.36
CA GLY A 263 -0.87 33.44 16.10
C GLY A 263 -0.76 31.92 16.16
N LEU A 264 -1.51 31.23 15.30
CA LEU A 264 -1.40 29.79 15.07
C LEU A 264 -1.08 29.52 13.59
N LEU A 265 -0.07 28.68 13.34
CA LEU A 265 0.25 28.12 12.03
C LEU A 265 0.02 26.61 12.08
N VAL A 266 -1.03 26.13 11.40
CA VAL A 266 -1.27 24.68 11.20
C VAL A 266 -0.66 24.26 9.87
N ALA A 267 0.17 23.22 9.89
CA ALA A 267 0.80 22.64 8.71
C ALA A 267 0.50 21.14 8.66
N PRO A 268 -0.62 20.72 8.04
CA PRO A 268 -1.02 19.32 8.01
C PRO A 268 0.00 18.45 7.30
N ARG A 269 0.12 17.19 7.75
CA ARG A 269 1.01 16.18 7.17
C ARG A 269 0.73 15.93 5.69
N HIS A 270 -0.53 16.11 5.32
CA HIS A 270 -1.11 15.94 3.99
C HIS A 270 -1.56 17.32 3.48
N PRO A 271 -0.76 18.01 2.64
CA PRO A 271 -1.08 19.35 2.14
C PRO A 271 -2.42 19.43 1.39
N GLU A 272 -2.88 18.32 0.81
CA GLU A 272 -4.19 18.13 0.21
C GLU A 272 -5.37 18.38 1.17
N ARG A 273 -5.16 18.24 2.49
CA ARG A 273 -6.16 18.55 3.53
C ARG A 273 -6.25 20.05 3.89
N ALA A 274 -5.52 20.94 3.21
CA ALA A 274 -5.55 22.37 3.53
C ALA A 274 -6.98 22.97 3.49
N ASP A 275 -7.84 22.53 2.56
CA ASP A 275 -9.25 22.96 2.46
C ASP A 275 -10.19 22.36 3.52
N GLU A 276 -9.79 21.26 4.15
CA GLU A 276 -10.47 20.66 5.29
C GLU A 276 -10.11 21.42 6.57
N VAL A 277 -8.81 21.65 6.79
CA VAL A 277 -8.29 22.40 7.93
C VAL A 277 -8.70 23.87 7.88
N GLU A 278 -8.72 24.51 6.70
CA GLU A 278 -9.21 25.90 6.56
C GLU A 278 -10.70 26.03 6.94
N ARG A 279 -11.53 25.02 6.70
CA ARG A 279 -12.93 24.97 7.19
C ARG A 279 -12.97 24.79 8.70
N LEU A 280 -12.30 23.77 9.26
CA LEU A 280 -12.26 23.51 10.70
C LEU A 280 -11.81 24.71 11.56
N ILE A 281 -11.00 25.63 11.00
CA ILE A 281 -10.63 26.91 11.62
C ILE A 281 -11.79 27.93 11.53
N ARG A 282 -12.38 28.10 10.34
CA ARG A 282 -13.50 29.04 10.10
C ARG A 282 -14.76 28.67 10.87
N ASP A 283 -15.08 27.38 10.96
CA ASP A 283 -16.24 26.84 11.67
C ASP A 283 -16.15 27.13 13.19
N ARG A 284 -14.93 27.34 13.71
CA ARG A 284 -14.62 27.81 15.06
C ARG A 284 -14.62 29.35 15.21
N GLY A 285 -15.11 30.08 14.21
CA GLY A 285 -15.13 31.54 14.18
C GLY A 285 -13.75 32.21 14.09
N LEU A 286 -12.70 31.46 13.72
CA LEU A 286 -11.33 31.99 13.65
C LEU A 286 -10.98 32.45 12.23
N PRO A 287 -10.31 33.61 12.06
CA PRO A 287 -9.84 34.06 10.76
C PRO A 287 -8.66 33.18 10.29
N ALA A 288 -8.76 32.65 9.07
CA ALA A 288 -7.77 31.77 8.44
C ALA A 288 -7.22 32.34 7.13
N VAL A 289 -5.98 32.00 6.77
CA VAL A 289 -5.37 32.31 5.47
C VAL A 289 -4.50 31.13 5.01
N ALA A 290 -4.91 30.40 3.98
CA ALA A 290 -4.16 29.26 3.44
C ALA A 290 -3.11 29.67 2.39
N ARG A 291 -1.82 29.30 2.59
CA ARG A 291 -0.76 29.39 1.56
C ARG A 291 -0.79 28.14 0.67
N ARG A 292 -1.40 28.23 -0.51
CA ARG A 292 -1.44 27.14 -1.50
C ARG A 292 -0.14 27.10 -2.31
N GLY A 293 0.60 26.00 -2.26
CA GLY A 293 1.85 25.83 -3.01
C GLY A 293 1.61 25.44 -4.47
N ARG A 294 1.69 26.40 -5.41
CA ARG A 294 1.74 26.08 -6.85
C ARG A 294 3.10 25.46 -7.21
N GLY A 295 3.13 24.15 -7.41
CA GLY A 295 4.32 23.43 -7.85
C GLY A 295 4.51 23.43 -9.37
N ARG A 296 5.04 24.52 -9.95
CA ARG A 296 5.76 24.59 -11.24
C ARG A 296 6.49 25.93 -11.34
N GLY A 297 7.63 25.95 -12.03
CA GLY A 297 8.55 27.11 -12.07
C GLY A 297 8.13 28.22 -13.03
N GLY A 298 8.89 29.31 -13.02
CA GLY A 298 8.55 30.60 -13.63
C GLY A 298 8.03 31.57 -12.56
N GLY A 299 8.59 32.78 -12.50
CA GLY A 299 8.20 33.79 -11.52
C GLY A 299 7.06 34.66 -12.03
N ASP A 300 6.00 34.80 -11.23
CA ASP A 300 5.03 35.90 -11.37
C ASP A 300 4.33 36.15 -10.01
N HIS A 301 3.80 37.35 -9.80
CA HIS A 301 3.26 37.79 -8.52
C HIS A 301 1.81 37.28 -8.27
N PRO A 302 1.49 36.79 -7.04
CA PRO A 302 0.15 36.27 -6.74
C PRO A 302 -0.89 37.39 -6.60
N ARG A 303 -1.93 37.36 -7.43
CA ARG A 303 -3.08 38.29 -7.36
C ARG A 303 -3.90 38.07 -6.08
N TYR A 304 -4.16 39.14 -5.34
CA TYR A 304 -5.15 39.16 -4.25
C TYR A 304 -6.58 39.16 -4.81
N ARG A 305 -7.50 38.43 -4.15
CA ARG A 305 -8.96 38.62 -4.27
C ARG A 305 -9.57 38.72 -2.87
N GLY A 306 -9.67 39.93 -2.35
CA GLY A 306 -10.50 40.25 -1.19
C GLY A 306 -11.74 41.02 -1.65
N ARG A 307 -12.95 40.56 -1.28
CA ARG A 307 -14.17 41.36 -1.42
C ARG A 307 -14.17 42.42 -0.31
N ALA A 308 -14.25 43.69 -0.66
CA ALA A 308 -14.29 44.77 0.32
C ALA A 308 -15.67 44.84 1.00
N GLY A 309 -15.69 44.72 2.34
CA GLY A 309 -16.82 45.16 3.16
C GLY A 309 -16.77 46.68 3.35
N ARG A 310 -17.93 47.35 3.37
CA ARG A 310 -18.02 48.81 3.56
C ARG A 310 -17.56 49.23 4.97
N PRO A 311 -16.84 50.36 5.11
CA PRO A 311 -16.49 50.90 6.42
C PRO A 311 -17.68 51.61 7.08
N VAL A 312 -17.89 51.37 8.38
CA VAL A 312 -18.79 52.18 9.22
C VAL A 312 -18.04 53.43 9.70
N ARG A 313 -18.68 54.60 9.68
CA ARG A 313 -18.06 55.88 10.11
C ARG A 313 -17.83 55.90 11.62
N ALA A 314 -16.60 56.13 12.06
CA ALA A 314 -16.29 56.46 13.44
C ALA A 314 -16.66 57.93 13.74
N ARG A 315 -17.31 58.19 14.89
CA ARG A 315 -17.38 59.54 15.47
C ARG A 315 -16.09 59.84 16.25
N ARG A 316 -15.67 61.10 16.27
CA ARG A 316 -14.55 61.57 17.10
C ARG A 316 -14.95 61.58 18.58
N CYS A 317 -14.07 61.07 19.44
CA CYS A 317 -13.61 61.83 20.60
C CYS A 317 -12.21 61.31 20.99
N GLY A 318 -11.33 62.18 21.47
CA GLY A 318 -9.97 61.83 21.88
C GLY A 318 -9.75 62.05 23.38
N LEU A 319 -8.73 61.41 23.95
CA LEU A 319 -8.23 61.71 25.29
C LEU A 319 -6.71 61.44 25.38
N ARG A 320 -6.07 61.95 26.45
CA ARG A 320 -4.61 62.19 26.50
C ARG A 320 -3.81 60.99 27.03
N ARG A 321 -2.50 61.00 26.74
CA ARG A 321 -1.48 60.18 27.45
C ARG A 321 -1.52 60.42 28.96
N ARG A 322 -1.31 59.35 29.74
CA ARG A 322 -0.57 59.36 31.01
C ARG A 322 0.31 58.12 31.09
N GLN A 323 1.48 58.24 31.72
CA GLN A 323 2.30 57.13 32.19
C GLN A 323 2.18 57.04 33.71
N PRO A 324 2.09 55.84 34.28
CA PRO A 324 2.78 55.45 35.51
C PRO A 324 4.18 54.90 35.13
N GLY A 325 5.18 54.88 36.01
CA GLY A 325 5.12 54.96 37.48
C GLY A 325 5.56 53.60 38.04
N ALA A 326 6.59 53.58 38.89
CA ALA A 326 7.35 52.35 39.18
C ALA A 326 7.17 51.87 40.62
N ASP A 327 6.39 50.79 40.76
CA ASP A 327 6.17 49.95 41.94
C ASP A 327 6.05 48.48 41.46
N GLY A 328 6.34 47.43 42.23
CA GLY A 328 6.86 47.39 43.60
C GLY A 328 7.59 46.06 43.89
N TRP A 329 7.98 45.83 45.15
CA TRP A 329 8.80 44.68 45.58
C TRP A 329 8.02 43.41 45.95
N ALA A 330 8.55 42.27 45.45
CA ALA A 330 8.73 40.94 46.07
C ALA A 330 7.78 40.39 47.17
N GLN A 331 7.48 39.08 47.05
CA GLN A 331 7.28 38.18 48.20
C GLN A 331 7.73 36.74 47.89
N HIS A 332 7.83 35.89 48.93
CA HIS A 332 8.75 34.74 48.98
C HIS A 332 8.18 33.38 48.53
N ALA A 333 9.10 32.42 48.32
CA ALA A 333 8.82 31.00 48.19
C ALA A 333 9.26 30.21 49.44
N GLY A 334 8.47 29.21 49.84
CA GLY A 334 8.91 28.01 50.60
C GLY A 334 8.93 26.81 49.64
N ALA A 335 9.95 25.95 49.62
CA ALA A 335 10.40 25.01 50.67
C ALA A 335 9.45 23.80 50.84
N GLY A 336 9.88 22.54 50.67
CA GLY A 336 11.21 22.07 50.22
C GLY A 336 11.36 20.53 50.35
N ALA A 337 12.56 20.01 49.99
CA ALA A 337 13.02 18.61 50.15
C ALA A 337 12.21 17.52 49.38
N ALA A 338 12.71 16.32 49.04
CA ALA A 338 14.07 15.73 48.90
C ALA A 338 14.04 14.81 47.63
N SER A 339 15.07 14.12 47.14
CA SER A 339 16.39 13.72 47.67
C SER A 339 17.39 13.48 46.52
N GLN A 340 18.70 13.58 46.78
CA GLN A 340 19.75 13.27 45.79
C GLN A 340 20.20 11.79 45.85
N ALA A 341 20.51 11.21 44.69
CA ALA A 341 21.24 9.93 44.57
C ALA A 341 22.59 10.16 43.88
N ARG A 342 23.64 9.47 44.34
CA ARG A 342 25.04 9.75 43.97
C ARG A 342 25.43 9.21 42.57
N PRO A 343 26.34 9.87 41.83
CA PRO A 343 27.01 9.27 40.68
C PRO A 343 28.04 8.23 41.14
N VAL A 344 28.11 7.10 40.45
CA VAL A 344 29.08 6.02 40.72
C VAL A 344 30.38 6.26 39.93
N ARG A 345 31.52 6.27 40.63
CA ARG A 345 32.85 6.20 40.01
C ARG A 345 33.16 4.75 39.60
N PRO A 346 33.66 4.48 38.38
CA PRO A 346 34.49 3.31 38.15
C PRO A 346 35.91 3.59 38.64
N ALA A 347 36.47 2.69 39.44
CA ALA A 347 37.90 2.67 39.76
C ALA A 347 38.42 1.25 39.58
N HIS A 348 39.39 1.07 38.69
CA HIS A 348 40.49 0.14 38.87
C HIS A 348 41.64 0.56 37.95
N GLU A 349 42.85 0.52 38.49
CA GLU A 349 44.05 1.00 37.84
C GLU A 349 44.92 -0.17 37.32
N GLN A 350 46.08 0.18 36.76
CA GLN A 350 47.28 -0.64 36.64
C GLN A 350 47.15 -1.99 35.88
N PHE A 351 47.73 -2.01 34.68
CA PHE A 351 48.96 -2.79 34.50
C PHE A 351 49.90 -2.08 33.53
N GLN A 352 51.11 -1.75 33.97
CA GLN A 352 52.23 -1.47 33.07
C GLN A 352 52.99 -2.78 32.84
N GLY A 353 53.44 -3.02 31.61
CA GLY A 353 54.20 -4.20 31.22
C GLY A 353 55.15 -3.86 30.08
N GLU A 354 56.42 -4.16 30.24
CA GLU A 354 57.50 -3.64 29.40
C GLU A 354 57.84 -4.50 28.17
N ARG A 355 58.44 -3.83 27.17
CA ARG A 355 59.46 -4.32 26.21
C ARG A 355 59.29 -5.73 25.60
N ARG A 356 59.33 -5.78 24.26
CA ARG A 356 60.57 -6.00 23.48
C ARG A 356 60.32 -5.77 21.98
N ALA A 357 61.39 -5.67 21.19
CA ALA A 357 61.34 -5.32 19.78
C ALA A 357 62.11 -6.30 18.89
N ALA A 358 61.78 -6.30 17.60
CA ALA A 358 62.56 -6.87 16.48
C ALA A 358 62.64 -8.43 16.44
N PRO A 359 63.09 -9.04 15.32
CA PRO A 359 63.62 -8.43 14.10
C PRO A 359 62.87 -8.76 12.80
N VAL A 360 63.23 -8.00 11.76
CA VAL A 360 62.92 -8.26 10.35
C VAL A 360 63.70 -9.47 9.85
N VAL A 361 63.07 -10.32 9.02
CA VAL A 361 63.79 -11.19 8.08
C VAL A 361 63.17 -11.02 6.69
N GLY A 362 63.94 -10.43 5.77
CA GLY A 362 63.60 -10.37 4.35
C GLY A 362 64.37 -11.41 3.54
N ARG A 363 63.73 -12.02 2.56
CA ARG A 363 64.41 -12.72 1.46
C ARG A 363 63.71 -12.45 0.13
N GLY A 364 64.29 -11.55 -0.66
CA GLY A 364 63.97 -11.46 -2.09
C GLY A 364 64.82 -12.43 -2.90
N ARG A 365 64.27 -12.99 -3.97
CA ARG A 365 65.01 -13.50 -5.13
C ARG A 365 64.22 -13.13 -6.39
N GLY A 366 64.90 -12.62 -7.41
CA GLY A 366 64.32 -12.29 -8.70
C GLY A 366 65.25 -12.69 -9.84
N ARG A 367 64.65 -13.03 -10.99
CA ARG A 367 65.21 -13.29 -12.34
C ARG A 367 64.01 -13.69 -13.23
N SER A 368 63.97 -13.54 -14.55
CA SER A 368 64.55 -12.54 -15.46
C SER A 368 64.02 -12.77 -16.88
N ARG A 369 63.44 -11.74 -17.51
CA ARG A 369 63.41 -11.44 -18.97
C ARG A 369 63.31 -12.59 -20.03
N ARG A 370 62.17 -12.60 -20.77
CA ARG A 370 62.05 -12.46 -22.27
C ARG A 370 62.63 -13.56 -23.22
N PRO A 371 62.37 -13.52 -24.55
CA PRO A 371 61.15 -13.16 -25.32
C PRO A 371 60.85 -14.13 -26.52
N ARG A 372 59.94 -13.72 -27.43
CA ARG A 372 59.66 -14.15 -28.84
C ARG A 372 58.29 -14.84 -29.05
N ALA A 373 57.76 -14.96 -30.28
CA ALA A 373 57.55 -14.00 -31.40
C ALA A 373 56.92 -14.74 -32.60
N GLY A 374 55.99 -14.09 -33.33
CA GLY A 374 55.34 -14.63 -34.54
C GLY A 374 54.31 -15.75 -34.27
N GLY A 375 53.46 -16.12 -35.22
CA GLY A 375 53.21 -15.53 -36.54
C GLY A 375 52.44 -16.49 -37.46
N GLY A 376 51.58 -15.98 -38.34
CA GLY A 376 50.85 -16.78 -39.34
C GLY A 376 49.37 -16.42 -39.47
N GLY A 377 48.89 -16.29 -40.72
CA GLY A 377 47.49 -16.03 -41.04
C GLY A 377 47.17 -16.26 -42.52
N ARG A 378 45.90 -16.57 -42.81
CA ARG A 378 45.24 -16.79 -44.13
C ARG A 378 43.74 -17.00 -43.81
N ALA A 379 42.71 -16.53 -44.51
CA ALA A 379 42.48 -16.14 -45.92
C ALA A 379 42.61 -17.30 -46.92
N THR A 380 41.76 -17.45 -47.95
CA THR A 380 40.56 -16.70 -48.40
C THR A 380 39.27 -17.39 -47.86
N SER A 381 38.05 -17.43 -48.43
CA SER A 381 37.41 -17.07 -49.72
C SER A 381 35.92 -16.68 -49.52
N ALA A 382 35.26 -16.19 -50.57
CA ALA A 382 33.79 -16.11 -50.69
C ALA A 382 33.28 -17.07 -51.80
N GLY A 383 31.97 -17.30 -51.87
CA GLY A 383 31.32 -18.08 -52.94
C GLY A 383 29.85 -17.69 -53.12
N SER A 384 29.36 -17.67 -54.36
CA SER A 384 28.07 -17.08 -54.75
C SER A 384 27.27 -17.98 -55.71
N ARG A 385 25.93 -17.82 -55.67
CA ARG A 385 24.88 -18.08 -56.70
C ARG A 385 25.17 -19.07 -57.86
N PRO A 386 24.18 -19.91 -58.21
CA PRO A 386 23.31 -19.52 -59.34
C PRO A 386 21.80 -19.77 -59.14
N GLN A 387 21.01 -19.46 -60.17
CA GLN A 387 19.58 -19.76 -60.32
C GLN A 387 19.37 -21.00 -61.21
N GLY A 388 18.15 -21.55 -61.21
CA GLY A 388 17.63 -22.53 -62.18
C GLY A 388 16.10 -22.38 -62.31
N GLN A 389 15.52 -22.84 -63.43
CA GLN A 389 14.09 -22.71 -63.77
C GLN A 389 13.44 -24.08 -64.10
N ASP A 390 12.17 -24.04 -64.53
CA ASP A 390 11.33 -25.13 -65.08
C ASP A 390 10.84 -26.19 -64.06
N GLY A 391 9.61 -26.74 -64.13
CA GLY A 391 8.41 -26.51 -64.96
C GLY A 391 7.31 -27.55 -64.62
N GLY A 392 6.03 -27.46 -64.98
CA GLY A 392 5.22 -26.41 -65.65
C GLY A 392 3.76 -26.88 -65.89
N GLY A 393 2.79 -25.95 -66.05
CA GLY A 393 1.35 -26.24 -66.30
C GLY A 393 0.45 -26.31 -65.05
N GLY A 394 -0.88 -26.11 -65.11
CA GLY A 394 -1.74 -25.67 -66.23
C GLY A 394 -3.25 -25.64 -65.88
N LEU A 395 -4.05 -24.84 -66.63
CA LEU A 395 -5.54 -24.66 -66.58
C LEU A 395 -6.07 -23.81 -65.37
N ARG A 396 -6.86 -22.71 -65.48
CA ARG A 396 -8.06 -22.29 -66.28
C ARG A 396 -9.32 -23.13 -65.95
N ARG A 397 -10.53 -22.59 -65.73
CA ARG A 397 -11.19 -21.26 -65.92
C ARG A 397 -11.81 -20.78 -64.56
N GLY A 398 -12.46 -19.64 -64.30
CA GLY A 398 -13.19 -18.64 -65.12
C GLY A 398 -14.67 -19.05 -65.32
N GLY A 399 -15.71 -18.25 -65.00
CA GLY A 399 -15.79 -16.89 -64.42
C GLY A 399 -17.23 -16.32 -64.51
N SER A 400 -17.38 -14.99 -64.41
CA SER A 400 -18.62 -14.19 -64.63
C SER A 400 -19.59 -13.98 -63.45
N ALA A 401 -20.39 -12.91 -63.57
CA ALA A 401 -21.42 -12.45 -62.63
C ALA A 401 -22.62 -11.87 -63.41
N ALA A 402 -23.85 -11.96 -62.86
CA ALA A 402 -25.03 -11.24 -63.31
C ALA A 402 -26.18 -11.35 -62.29
N GLY A 403 -27.17 -10.46 -62.39
CA GLY A 403 -28.52 -10.66 -61.85
C GLY A 403 -28.81 -10.04 -60.49
N GLY A 404 -29.73 -9.06 -60.49
CA GLY A 404 -30.41 -8.58 -59.28
C GLY A 404 -31.80 -8.07 -59.63
N ALA A 405 -32.82 -8.52 -58.89
CA ALA A 405 -34.20 -8.05 -58.95
C ALA A 405 -34.95 -8.55 -57.69
N GLY A 406 -36.12 -7.98 -57.38
CA GLY A 406 -37.01 -8.47 -56.33
C GLY A 406 -36.81 -7.82 -54.95
N ARG A 407 -37.60 -6.78 -54.67
CA ARG A 407 -37.99 -6.39 -53.31
C ARG A 407 -39.50 -6.62 -53.20
N ASP A 408 -39.94 -7.21 -52.10
CA ASP A 408 -41.35 -7.35 -51.74
C ASP A 408 -41.56 -6.78 -50.32
N PRO A 409 -42.47 -5.81 -50.08
CA PRO A 409 -42.54 -5.07 -48.83
C PRO A 409 -43.74 -5.48 -47.94
N GLY A 410 -43.60 -6.53 -47.11
CA GLY A 410 -44.71 -6.93 -46.23
C GLY A 410 -44.40 -7.99 -45.16
N ALA A 411 -43.62 -7.62 -44.12
CA ALA A 411 -43.57 -8.34 -42.85
C ALA A 411 -43.05 -7.43 -41.72
N ASP A 412 -43.53 -7.63 -40.50
CA ASP A 412 -43.30 -6.74 -39.37
C ASP A 412 -41.83 -6.55 -38.98
N ARG A 413 -41.45 -5.30 -38.69
CA ARG A 413 -40.20 -5.01 -38.01
C ARG A 413 -40.35 -5.35 -36.52
N ALA A 414 -39.84 -6.51 -36.13
CA ALA A 414 -39.46 -6.75 -34.75
C ALA A 414 -38.57 -5.60 -34.22
N PRO A 415 -38.77 -5.13 -32.97
CA PRO A 415 -37.98 -4.02 -32.44
C PRO A 415 -36.49 -4.39 -32.38
N PRO A 416 -35.57 -3.47 -32.71
CA PRO A 416 -34.15 -3.77 -32.71
C PRO A 416 -33.62 -3.96 -31.30
N ASP A 417 -32.80 -4.99 -31.15
CA ASP A 417 -32.15 -5.47 -29.93
C ASP A 417 -31.51 -4.33 -29.11
N GLU A 418 -32.06 -4.01 -27.92
CA GLU A 418 -31.53 -2.98 -27.00
C GLU A 418 -30.26 -3.47 -26.28
N GLN A 419 -29.19 -3.68 -27.06
CA GLN A 419 -27.91 -4.17 -26.55
C GLN A 419 -27.19 -3.10 -25.70
N LYS A 420 -27.36 -3.24 -24.37
CA LYS A 420 -26.57 -2.66 -23.27
C LYS A 420 -25.36 -1.82 -23.71
N ARG A 421 -25.54 -0.49 -23.85
CA ARG A 421 -24.42 0.44 -24.09
C ARG A 421 -23.56 0.58 -22.82
N VAL A 422 -22.54 -0.26 -22.69
CA VAL A 422 -21.51 -0.15 -21.65
C VAL A 422 -20.57 1.00 -22.00
N ILE A 423 -20.67 2.11 -21.27
CA ILE A 423 -19.87 3.31 -21.48
C ILE A 423 -18.71 3.26 -20.46
N THR A 424 -17.48 3.07 -20.92
CA THR A 424 -16.33 2.87 -20.03
C THR A 424 -15.57 4.17 -19.76
N PRO A 425 -15.52 4.69 -18.52
CA PRO A 425 -14.64 5.79 -18.17
C PRO A 425 -13.17 5.32 -18.00
N ARG A 426 -12.28 5.97 -18.76
CA ARG A 426 -10.80 5.98 -18.57
C ARG A 426 -10.05 4.64 -18.77
N ARG A 427 -8.73 4.75 -18.99
CA ARG A 427 -7.80 3.62 -19.21
C ARG A 427 -7.20 3.14 -17.88
N ASP A 428 -8.01 2.51 -17.02
CA ASP A 428 -7.51 2.01 -15.73
C ASP A 428 -6.80 0.63 -15.85
N PRO A 429 -5.64 0.41 -15.21
CA PRO A 429 -4.92 -0.87 -15.25
C PRO A 429 -5.70 -2.08 -14.71
N GLU A 430 -6.60 -1.91 -13.73
CA GLU A 430 -7.40 -3.03 -13.21
C GLU A 430 -8.51 -3.42 -14.19
N ILE A 431 -9.21 -2.45 -14.77
CA ILE A 431 -10.23 -2.68 -15.80
C ILE A 431 -9.58 -3.38 -17.03
N LEU A 432 -8.38 -2.96 -17.44
CA LEU A 432 -7.62 -3.62 -18.50
C LEU A 432 -7.20 -5.06 -18.14
N LEU A 433 -6.80 -5.31 -16.89
CA LEU A 433 -6.41 -6.65 -16.44
C LEU A 433 -7.61 -7.62 -16.36
N ARG A 434 -8.78 -7.12 -15.94
CA ARG A 434 -10.05 -7.89 -15.96
C ARG A 434 -10.43 -8.27 -17.39
N ARG A 435 -10.46 -7.31 -18.31
CA ARG A 435 -10.74 -7.55 -19.74
C ARG A 435 -9.81 -8.59 -20.37
N TYR A 436 -8.52 -8.56 -20.02
CA TYR A 436 -7.56 -9.60 -20.42
C TYR A 436 -7.86 -10.98 -19.80
N TRP A 437 -8.36 -11.05 -18.57
CA TRP A 437 -8.75 -12.34 -17.97
C TRP A 437 -9.99 -12.94 -18.65
N ASP A 438 -10.94 -12.10 -19.07
CA ASP A 438 -12.16 -12.49 -19.80
C ASP A 438 -11.84 -12.90 -21.25
N LYS A 439 -11.00 -12.12 -21.94
CA LYS A 439 -10.57 -12.35 -23.33
C LYS A 439 -9.05 -12.14 -23.47
N PRO A 440 -8.22 -13.18 -23.27
CA PRO A 440 -6.76 -13.09 -23.35
C PRO A 440 -6.29 -13.05 -24.80
N ASP A 441 -6.27 -11.84 -25.36
CA ASP A 441 -5.95 -11.54 -26.78
C ASP A 441 -4.45 -11.52 -27.12
N THR A 442 -3.57 -11.21 -26.17
CA THR A 442 -2.18 -10.81 -26.44
C THR A 442 -1.17 -11.88 -25.99
N PRO A 443 -0.55 -12.67 -26.90
CA PRO A 443 0.31 -13.80 -26.53
C PRO A 443 1.51 -13.46 -25.64
N VAL A 444 2.12 -12.28 -25.85
CA VAL A 444 3.29 -11.81 -25.06
C VAL A 444 2.89 -11.53 -23.61
N VAL A 445 1.71 -10.94 -23.39
CA VAL A 445 1.15 -10.70 -22.05
C VAL A 445 0.81 -12.05 -21.39
N THR A 446 0.17 -12.95 -22.14
CA THR A 446 -0.14 -14.32 -21.70
C THR A 446 1.11 -15.09 -21.25
N ALA A 447 2.22 -14.99 -21.98
CA ALA A 447 3.50 -15.60 -21.61
C ALA A 447 4.07 -15.00 -20.31
N GLY A 448 4.14 -13.67 -20.21
CA GLY A 448 4.64 -12.97 -19.02
C GLY A 448 3.82 -13.29 -17.76
N LEU A 449 2.50 -13.21 -17.84
CA LEU A 449 1.60 -13.55 -16.74
C LEU A 449 1.63 -15.04 -16.38
N SER A 450 1.91 -15.94 -17.33
CA SER A 450 2.11 -17.36 -17.05
C SER A 450 3.33 -17.62 -16.16
N VAL A 451 4.46 -16.97 -16.42
CA VAL A 451 5.68 -17.10 -15.58
C VAL A 451 5.42 -16.61 -14.16
N LEU A 452 4.72 -15.47 -14.03
CA LEU A 452 4.32 -14.93 -12.72
C LEU A 452 3.34 -15.86 -11.98
N SER A 453 2.40 -16.49 -12.71
CA SER A 453 1.43 -17.45 -12.18
C SER A 453 2.10 -18.73 -11.67
N ILE A 454 3.16 -19.20 -12.35
CA ILE A 454 4.00 -20.31 -11.87
C ILE A 454 4.72 -19.92 -10.56
N GLY A 455 5.30 -18.72 -10.50
CA GLY A 455 5.93 -18.20 -9.27
C GLY A 455 4.95 -18.08 -8.10
N TYR A 456 3.74 -17.57 -8.35
CA TYR A 456 2.66 -17.49 -7.37
C TYR A 456 2.23 -18.88 -6.86
N ARG A 457 2.06 -19.85 -7.76
CA ARG A 457 1.77 -21.26 -7.43
C ARG A 457 2.84 -21.87 -6.53
N ILE A 458 4.12 -21.61 -6.80
CA ILE A 458 5.23 -22.09 -5.96
C ILE A 458 5.20 -21.43 -4.58
N ALA A 459 4.94 -20.12 -4.50
CA ALA A 459 4.81 -19.42 -3.22
C ALA A 459 3.63 -19.93 -2.38
N LEU A 460 2.48 -20.23 -2.99
CA LEU A 460 1.34 -20.89 -2.33
C LEU A 460 1.72 -22.29 -1.83
N ALA A 461 2.36 -23.12 -2.66
CA ALA A 461 2.77 -24.46 -2.27
C ALA A 461 3.75 -24.46 -1.08
N ILE A 462 4.71 -23.52 -1.06
CA ILE A 462 5.62 -23.31 0.08
C ILE A 462 4.84 -22.88 1.34
N ARG A 463 3.86 -21.96 1.20
CA ARG A 463 3.00 -21.51 2.32
C ARG A 463 2.24 -22.68 2.94
N GLU A 464 1.53 -23.47 2.13
CA GLU A 464 0.74 -24.60 2.65
C GLU A 464 1.64 -25.66 3.30
N ARG A 465 2.79 -25.96 2.70
CA ARG A 465 3.75 -26.93 3.25
C ARG A 465 4.37 -26.45 4.57
N ALA A 466 4.54 -25.14 4.77
CA ALA A 466 4.98 -24.57 6.04
C ALA A 466 3.93 -24.68 7.17
N TYR A 467 2.63 -24.61 6.86
CA TYR A 467 1.57 -24.93 7.84
C TYR A 467 1.50 -26.44 8.11
N ALA A 468 1.59 -27.28 7.07
CA ALA A 468 1.58 -28.74 7.23
C ALA A 468 2.75 -29.24 8.10
N TRP A 469 3.94 -28.64 7.97
CA TRP A 469 5.11 -28.90 8.81
C TRP A 469 5.12 -28.12 10.15
N ARG A 470 4.02 -27.44 10.51
CA ARG A 470 3.87 -26.63 11.74
C ARG A 470 4.95 -25.56 11.96
N LEU A 471 5.63 -25.14 10.88
CA LEU A 471 6.62 -24.04 10.88
C LEU A 471 5.94 -22.66 10.97
N LEU A 472 4.65 -22.60 10.66
CA LEU A 472 3.76 -21.48 10.92
C LEU A 472 2.66 -21.94 11.87
N SER A 473 2.38 -21.14 12.90
CA SER A 473 1.33 -21.44 13.88
C SER A 473 -0.06 -20.99 13.42
N THR A 474 -1.06 -21.74 13.84
CA THR A 474 -2.48 -21.42 13.72
C THR A 474 -3.05 -21.27 15.12
N GLY A 475 -3.45 -20.06 15.51
CA GLY A 475 -4.10 -19.81 16.79
C GLY A 475 -5.55 -20.29 16.79
N ARG A 476 -6.10 -20.65 17.96
CA ARG A 476 -7.52 -21.00 18.14
C ARG A 476 -8.14 -20.05 19.17
N LEU A 477 -9.33 -19.53 18.89
CA LEU A 477 -10.11 -18.70 19.82
C LEU A 477 -10.97 -19.62 20.72
N PRO A 478 -11.42 -19.16 21.90
CA PRO A 478 -12.28 -19.96 22.78
C PRO A 478 -13.68 -20.21 22.19
N CYS A 479 -14.15 -19.31 21.32
CA CYS A 479 -15.41 -19.40 20.61
C CYS A 479 -15.25 -20.07 19.22
N PRO A 480 -16.33 -20.64 18.65
CA PRO A 480 -16.35 -21.09 17.26
C PRO A 480 -16.09 -19.95 16.26
N VAL A 481 -15.48 -20.31 15.13
CA VAL A 481 -15.07 -19.37 14.08
C VAL A 481 -15.58 -19.86 12.73
N VAL A 482 -16.62 -19.22 12.20
CA VAL A 482 -17.14 -19.48 10.85
C VAL A 482 -16.38 -18.60 9.86
N SER A 483 -15.92 -19.17 8.75
CA SER A 483 -15.11 -18.50 7.73
C SER A 483 -15.89 -18.39 6.43
N VAL A 484 -16.25 -17.17 6.03
CA VAL A 484 -16.86 -16.90 4.72
C VAL A 484 -15.75 -16.39 3.78
N GLY A 485 -15.63 -16.97 2.59
CA GLY A 485 -14.65 -16.49 1.61
C GLY A 485 -14.84 -17.07 0.22
N ASN A 486 -13.88 -16.80 -0.67
CA ASN A 486 -13.86 -17.34 -2.04
C ASN A 486 -12.44 -17.67 -2.49
N ILE A 487 -12.31 -18.38 -3.62
CA ILE A 487 -11.01 -18.64 -4.29
C ILE A 487 -10.75 -17.72 -5.49
N THR A 488 -11.59 -16.73 -5.77
CA THR A 488 -11.48 -15.80 -6.91
C THR A 488 -11.19 -14.35 -6.49
N LEU A 489 -10.56 -13.58 -7.37
CA LEU A 489 -10.57 -12.12 -7.30
C LEU A 489 -11.89 -11.59 -7.89
N GLY A 490 -12.37 -10.45 -7.42
CA GLY A 490 -13.67 -9.89 -7.80
C GLY A 490 -14.85 -10.32 -6.92
N GLY A 491 -16.06 -10.00 -7.39
CA GLY A 491 -17.31 -10.02 -6.62
C GLY A 491 -18.00 -11.38 -6.57
N SER A 492 -17.96 -12.02 -5.40
CA SER A 492 -18.52 -13.36 -5.14
C SER A 492 -19.74 -13.40 -4.23
N GLY A 493 -20.17 -12.26 -3.67
CA GLY A 493 -21.29 -12.22 -2.71
C GLY A 493 -20.92 -12.56 -1.26
N LYS A 494 -19.62 -12.48 -0.90
CA LYS A 494 -19.15 -12.70 0.48
C LYS A 494 -19.81 -11.79 1.50
N THR A 495 -19.86 -10.48 1.27
CA THR A 495 -20.37 -9.51 2.25
C THR A 495 -21.84 -9.77 2.62
N PRO A 496 -22.76 -9.99 1.65
CA PRO A 496 -24.12 -10.44 1.96
C PRO A 496 -24.20 -11.85 2.58
N MET A 497 -23.27 -12.77 2.27
CA MET A 497 -23.23 -14.09 2.94
C MET A 497 -22.74 -13.98 4.40
N VAL A 498 -21.79 -13.08 4.70
CA VAL A 498 -21.35 -12.78 6.08
C VAL A 498 -22.51 -12.26 6.91
N GLU A 499 -23.34 -11.37 6.35
CA GLU A 499 -24.59 -10.90 6.95
C GLU A 499 -25.55 -12.06 7.25
N GLN A 500 -25.85 -12.92 6.26
CA GLN A 500 -26.75 -14.06 6.45
C GLN A 500 -26.24 -15.06 7.50
N VAL A 501 -24.93 -15.36 7.51
CA VAL A 501 -24.31 -16.23 8.52
C VAL A 501 -24.38 -15.61 9.91
N ALA A 502 -24.12 -14.31 10.03
CA ALA A 502 -24.12 -13.63 11.32
C ALA A 502 -25.55 -13.52 11.90
N LEU A 503 -26.55 -13.19 11.08
CA LEU A 503 -27.95 -13.21 11.48
C LEU A 503 -28.41 -14.61 11.89
N CYS A 504 -28.08 -15.65 11.13
CA CYS A 504 -28.47 -17.03 11.47
C CYS A 504 -27.81 -17.52 12.78
N LEU A 505 -26.56 -17.12 13.07
CA LEU A 505 -25.93 -17.38 14.37
C LEU A 505 -26.64 -16.65 15.52
N GLN A 506 -27.14 -15.44 15.30
CA GLN A 506 -27.95 -14.70 16.27
C GLN A 506 -29.34 -15.34 16.49
N GLU A 507 -29.99 -15.84 15.44
CA GLU A 507 -31.22 -16.65 15.51
C GLU A 507 -31.03 -17.99 16.24
N LEU A 508 -29.79 -18.49 16.33
CA LEU A 508 -29.38 -19.67 17.09
C LEU A 508 -28.91 -19.31 18.51
N GLY A 509 -29.15 -18.09 18.98
CA GLY A 509 -28.87 -17.65 20.35
C GLY A 509 -27.40 -17.30 20.64
N ALA A 510 -26.52 -17.28 19.63
CA ALA A 510 -25.15 -16.82 19.81
C ALA A 510 -25.06 -15.28 19.87
N VAL A 511 -23.92 -14.79 20.38
CA VAL A 511 -23.50 -13.39 20.27
C VAL A 511 -22.41 -13.34 19.19
N PRO A 512 -22.76 -13.25 17.90
CA PRO A 512 -21.78 -13.18 16.83
C PRO A 512 -21.03 -11.84 16.83
N ALA A 513 -19.79 -11.86 16.35
CA ALA A 513 -19.07 -10.67 15.93
C ALA A 513 -18.37 -10.92 14.58
N VAL A 514 -18.39 -9.91 13.71
CA VAL A 514 -17.78 -9.98 12.39
C VAL A 514 -16.35 -9.49 12.44
N VAL A 515 -15.42 -10.23 11.83
CA VAL A 515 -13.99 -9.89 11.78
C VAL A 515 -13.51 -9.84 10.33
N SER A 516 -13.21 -8.63 9.84
CA SER A 516 -12.72 -8.37 8.47
C SER A 516 -11.26 -7.92 8.45
N ARG A 517 -10.68 -7.75 7.25
CA ARG A 517 -9.39 -7.07 7.07
C ARG A 517 -9.47 -5.58 7.33
N GLY A 518 -10.57 -4.95 6.92
CA GLY A 518 -10.56 -3.54 6.56
C GLY A 518 -9.58 -3.30 5.40
N TYR A 519 -9.97 -3.73 4.20
CA TYR A 519 -9.20 -3.42 2.98
C TYR A 519 -9.33 -1.92 2.67
N GLY A 520 -8.31 -1.35 2.01
CA GLY A 520 -8.29 0.08 1.64
C GLY A 520 -8.17 1.09 2.79
N ARG A 521 -8.27 0.68 4.07
CA ARG A 521 -8.35 1.59 5.22
C ARG A 521 -7.03 2.29 5.57
N ASP A 522 -7.16 3.46 6.20
CA ASP A 522 -6.06 4.28 6.71
C ASP A 522 -5.47 3.73 8.05
N THR A 523 -6.30 3.10 8.90
CA THR A 523 -5.85 2.60 10.22
C THR A 523 -5.05 1.28 10.14
N ARG A 524 -4.36 0.94 11.23
CA ARG A 524 -3.47 -0.23 11.32
C ARG A 524 -3.65 -0.97 12.64
N GLY A 525 -3.48 -2.30 12.60
CA GLY A 525 -3.72 -3.15 13.77
C GLY A 525 -5.21 -3.38 14.00
N VAL A 526 -5.57 -3.80 15.21
CA VAL A 526 -6.98 -4.09 15.54
C VAL A 526 -7.73 -2.79 15.85
N ALA A 527 -8.89 -2.60 15.24
CA ALA A 527 -9.81 -1.52 15.56
C ALA A 527 -11.28 -2.01 15.53
N ILE A 528 -12.11 -1.49 16.41
CA ILE A 528 -13.55 -1.75 16.46
C ILE A 528 -14.24 -0.76 15.50
N VAL A 529 -14.95 -1.27 14.51
CA VAL A 529 -15.74 -0.47 13.55
C VAL A 529 -17.09 -0.12 14.15
N ALA A 530 -17.72 -1.09 14.78
CA ALA A 530 -18.96 -0.96 15.52
C ALA A 530 -19.00 -1.93 16.71
N ASP A 531 -19.77 -1.58 17.73
CA ASP A 531 -20.11 -2.44 18.86
C ASP A 531 -21.61 -2.29 19.19
N ARG A 532 -22.03 -2.70 20.40
CA ARG A 532 -23.45 -2.71 20.79
C ARG A 532 -24.08 -1.31 20.89
N GLU A 533 -23.27 -0.26 21.04
CA GLU A 533 -23.74 1.14 21.01
C GLU A 533 -23.77 1.72 19.58
N GLY A 534 -23.25 1.00 18.58
CA GLY A 534 -23.28 1.39 17.17
C GLY A 534 -21.90 1.66 16.54
N THR A 535 -21.90 2.34 15.40
CA THR A 535 -20.72 2.56 14.55
C THR A 535 -19.78 3.62 15.13
N ARG A 536 -18.53 3.21 15.40
CA ARG A 536 -17.45 4.04 15.95
C ARG A 536 -16.51 4.61 14.87
N LEU A 537 -16.38 3.94 13.72
CA LEU A 537 -15.42 4.32 12.66
C LEU A 537 -16.06 4.47 11.29
N GLY A 538 -15.76 5.57 10.60
CA GLY A 538 -16.13 5.79 9.21
C GLY A 538 -15.26 5.00 8.20
N PRO A 539 -15.68 4.94 6.92
CA PRO A 539 -15.15 3.98 5.95
C PRO A 539 -13.70 4.23 5.51
N ARG A 540 -13.17 5.45 5.66
CA ARG A 540 -11.72 5.70 5.50
C ARG A 540 -10.90 5.03 6.61
N ALA A 541 -11.38 5.09 7.84
CA ALA A 541 -10.70 4.52 9.00
C ALA A 541 -10.86 2.99 9.09
N ALA A 542 -12.02 2.45 8.71
CA ALA A 542 -12.35 1.03 8.83
C ALA A 542 -12.21 0.20 7.53
N GLY A 543 -12.35 0.84 6.36
CA GLY A 543 -12.68 0.17 5.10
C GLY A 543 -14.19 0.29 4.81
N ASP A 544 -14.58 0.11 3.55
CA ASP A 544 -15.96 0.23 3.08
C ASP A 544 -16.83 -0.99 3.43
N GLU A 545 -16.36 -2.20 3.11
CA GLU A 545 -17.10 -3.44 3.38
C GLU A 545 -17.41 -3.68 4.88
N PRO A 546 -16.51 -3.39 5.84
CA PRO A 546 -16.81 -3.48 7.27
C PRO A 546 -17.83 -2.43 7.77
N VAL A 547 -17.87 -1.24 7.14
CA VAL A 547 -18.85 -0.20 7.50
C VAL A 547 -20.23 -0.55 6.94
N LEU A 548 -20.30 -1.10 5.73
CA LEU A 548 -21.53 -1.66 5.18
C LEU A 548 -22.10 -2.77 6.09
N LEU A 549 -21.23 -3.66 6.59
CA LEU A 549 -21.64 -4.72 7.53
C LEU A 549 -22.11 -4.15 8.87
N ALA A 550 -21.42 -3.15 9.42
CA ALA A 550 -21.85 -2.48 10.66
C ALA A 550 -23.21 -1.79 10.53
N GLU A 551 -23.51 -1.20 9.37
CA GLU A 551 -24.78 -0.51 9.10
C GLU A 551 -25.94 -1.47 8.80
N ARG A 552 -25.64 -2.68 8.30
CA ARG A 552 -26.63 -3.75 8.08
C ARG A 552 -26.85 -4.66 9.30
N LEU A 553 -25.92 -4.70 10.25
CA LEU A 553 -25.96 -5.52 11.47
C LEU A 553 -25.95 -4.63 12.73
N PRO A 554 -26.98 -3.78 12.95
CA PRO A 554 -27.00 -2.83 14.05
C PRO A 554 -26.91 -3.53 15.41
N GLY A 555 -26.04 -3.01 16.29
CA GLY A 555 -25.75 -3.59 17.61
C GLY A 555 -24.81 -4.82 17.57
N MET A 556 -24.48 -5.35 16.39
CA MET A 556 -23.54 -6.46 16.26
C MET A 556 -22.10 -5.95 16.14
N PRO A 557 -21.14 -6.48 16.93
CA PRO A 557 -19.77 -6.01 16.86
C PRO A 557 -19.09 -6.32 15.52
N VAL A 558 -18.48 -5.30 14.91
CA VAL A 558 -17.65 -5.44 13.69
C VAL A 558 -16.24 -4.95 13.97
N ILE A 559 -15.24 -5.81 13.77
CA ILE A 559 -13.83 -5.56 14.11
C ILE A 559 -12.97 -5.73 12.85
N VAL A 560 -11.95 -4.89 12.67
CA VAL A 560 -11.01 -4.93 11.54
C VAL A 560 -9.57 -5.15 11.99
N GLY A 561 -8.86 -6.05 11.30
CA GLY A 561 -7.45 -6.34 11.58
C GLY A 561 -6.73 -7.07 10.46
N GLU A 562 -5.45 -6.74 10.22
CA GLU A 562 -4.61 -7.52 9.31
C GLU A 562 -4.44 -8.98 9.78
N ASN A 563 -4.36 -9.20 11.11
CA ASN A 563 -4.42 -10.50 11.75
C ASN A 563 -5.81 -10.73 12.34
N ARG A 564 -6.49 -11.82 11.97
CA ARG A 564 -7.84 -12.14 12.50
C ARG A 564 -7.78 -12.74 13.89
N PHE A 565 -6.65 -13.34 14.30
CA PHE A 565 -6.52 -13.88 15.64
C PHE A 565 -6.60 -12.75 16.68
N ASP A 566 -5.74 -11.74 16.55
CA ASP A 566 -5.73 -10.57 17.44
C ASP A 566 -7.07 -9.81 17.42
N ALA A 567 -7.70 -9.70 16.24
CA ALA A 567 -9.00 -9.04 16.08
C ALA A 567 -10.16 -9.85 16.72
N GLY A 568 -10.15 -11.17 16.58
CA GLY A 568 -11.11 -12.06 17.23
C GLY A 568 -10.90 -12.14 18.74
N GLN A 569 -9.66 -12.05 19.23
CA GLN A 569 -9.39 -11.90 20.67
C GLN A 569 -10.03 -10.62 21.22
N VAL A 570 -9.92 -9.49 20.52
CA VAL A 570 -10.61 -8.24 20.92
C VAL A 570 -12.13 -8.38 20.87
N ALA A 571 -12.68 -9.05 19.84
CA ALA A 571 -14.13 -9.29 19.74
C ALA A 571 -14.67 -10.12 20.93
N VAL A 572 -13.97 -11.18 21.33
CA VAL A 572 -14.31 -11.97 22.53
C VAL A 572 -14.14 -11.13 23.79
N GLN A 573 -12.95 -10.57 24.02
CA GLN A 573 -12.56 -9.95 25.29
C GLN A 573 -13.23 -8.59 25.57
N ARG A 574 -13.62 -7.84 24.54
CA ARG A 574 -14.21 -6.49 24.70
C ARG A 574 -15.67 -6.39 24.28
N CYS A 575 -16.13 -7.23 23.36
CA CYS A 575 -17.51 -7.18 22.86
C CYS A 575 -18.38 -8.35 23.35
N GLY A 576 -17.78 -9.32 24.06
CA GLY A 576 -18.47 -10.50 24.59
C GLY A 576 -18.95 -11.47 23.51
N ALA A 577 -18.20 -11.57 22.40
CA ALA A 577 -18.58 -12.41 21.27
C ALA A 577 -18.46 -13.91 21.62
N THR A 578 -19.55 -14.67 21.47
CA THR A 578 -19.58 -16.13 21.64
C THR A 578 -19.48 -16.88 20.31
N ALA A 579 -19.51 -16.19 19.17
CA ALA A 579 -19.15 -16.72 17.86
C ALA A 579 -18.46 -15.65 17.00
N ILE A 580 -17.58 -16.07 16.07
CA ILE A 580 -16.88 -15.17 15.15
C ILE A 580 -17.21 -15.52 13.70
N VAL A 581 -17.57 -14.52 12.89
CA VAL A 581 -17.71 -14.64 11.43
C VAL A 581 -16.57 -13.93 10.74
N LEU A 582 -15.71 -14.66 10.03
CA LEU A 582 -14.59 -14.08 9.26
C LEU A 582 -15.05 -13.65 7.88
N ASP A 583 -14.82 -12.38 7.56
CA ASP A 583 -14.91 -11.85 6.21
C ASP A 583 -13.58 -12.01 5.45
N ASP A 584 -13.70 -12.42 4.18
CA ASP A 584 -12.63 -12.89 3.29
C ASP A 584 -11.69 -13.92 3.97
N GLY A 585 -12.28 -14.86 4.72
CA GLY A 585 -11.58 -15.76 5.64
C GLY A 585 -10.81 -16.91 4.98
N PHE A 586 -11.21 -17.38 3.80
CA PHE A 586 -10.76 -18.67 3.23
C PHE A 586 -9.23 -18.82 3.13
N GLN A 587 -8.51 -17.78 2.65
CA GLN A 587 -7.02 -17.80 2.57
C GLN A 587 -6.30 -17.63 3.93
N HIS A 588 -7.01 -17.31 5.01
CA HIS A 588 -6.39 -16.95 6.30
C HIS A 588 -6.10 -18.18 7.16
N ARG A 589 -4.84 -18.65 7.11
CA ARG A 589 -4.38 -19.88 7.80
C ARG A 589 -3.90 -19.69 9.25
N THR A 590 -3.69 -18.46 9.72
CA THR A 590 -3.20 -18.15 11.08
C THR A 590 -4.25 -18.27 12.18
N LEU A 591 -5.53 -18.47 11.82
CA LEU A 591 -6.64 -18.67 12.75
C LEU A 591 -7.36 -19.98 12.39
N HIS A 592 -7.60 -20.82 13.39
CA HIS A 592 -8.41 -22.02 13.30
C HIS A 592 -9.87 -21.66 13.03
N LYS A 593 -10.52 -22.43 12.18
CA LYS A 593 -11.92 -22.25 11.77
C LYS A 593 -12.70 -23.51 12.14
N SER A 594 -13.93 -23.33 12.61
CA SER A 594 -14.85 -24.42 12.91
C SER A 594 -15.68 -24.83 11.69
N LEU A 595 -15.88 -23.90 10.74
CA LEU A 595 -16.63 -24.09 9.50
C LEU A 595 -16.08 -23.17 8.39
N GLU A 596 -15.72 -23.72 7.23
CA GLU A 596 -15.30 -23.00 6.02
C GLU A 596 -16.45 -22.96 4.99
N ILE A 597 -17.17 -21.84 4.92
CA ILE A 597 -18.21 -21.55 3.93
C ILE A 597 -17.55 -20.88 2.71
N LEU A 598 -17.59 -21.55 1.57
CA LEU A 598 -17.02 -21.04 0.32
C LEU A 598 -18.11 -20.52 -0.62
N VAL A 599 -18.01 -19.24 -0.97
CA VAL A 599 -18.96 -18.54 -1.84
C VAL A 599 -18.40 -18.43 -3.26
N VAL A 600 -19.20 -18.82 -4.25
CA VAL A 600 -18.82 -18.89 -5.67
C VAL A 600 -19.88 -18.17 -6.52
N ASN A 601 -19.45 -17.20 -7.34
CA ASN A 601 -20.33 -16.50 -8.28
C ASN A 601 -20.78 -17.47 -9.39
N GLY A 602 -22.08 -17.75 -9.51
CA GLY A 602 -22.60 -18.73 -10.46
C GLY A 602 -22.42 -18.34 -11.94
N ARG A 603 -22.26 -17.05 -12.27
CA ARG A 603 -22.06 -16.55 -13.64
C ARG A 603 -20.59 -16.64 -14.08
N ALA A 604 -19.66 -16.45 -13.13
CA ALA A 604 -18.21 -16.43 -13.39
C ALA A 604 -17.42 -17.20 -12.30
N PRO A 605 -17.68 -18.50 -12.10
CA PRO A 605 -17.27 -19.22 -10.88
C PRO A 605 -15.75 -19.37 -10.74
N TRP A 606 -15.07 -19.63 -11.86
CA TRP A 606 -13.64 -19.98 -11.89
C TRP A 606 -12.80 -19.02 -12.76
N GLY A 607 -13.44 -18.03 -13.40
CA GLY A 607 -12.86 -17.24 -14.49
C GLY A 607 -12.23 -18.13 -15.57
N ASN A 608 -11.09 -17.72 -16.12
CA ASN A 608 -10.31 -18.52 -17.08
C ASN A 608 -9.56 -19.74 -16.48
N GLN A 609 -9.90 -20.14 -15.25
CA GLN A 609 -9.31 -21.26 -14.48
C GLN A 609 -7.79 -21.17 -14.24
N ARG A 610 -7.17 -19.98 -14.38
CA ARG A 610 -5.74 -19.79 -14.09
C ARG A 610 -5.50 -19.03 -12.79
N LEU A 611 -4.41 -19.39 -12.12
CA LEU A 611 -3.92 -18.69 -10.94
C LEU A 611 -3.45 -17.27 -11.26
N PHE A 612 -3.67 -16.36 -10.33
CA PHE A 612 -3.17 -14.98 -10.39
C PHE A 612 -1.66 -14.93 -10.67
N PRO A 613 -1.17 -14.00 -11.52
CA PRO A 613 -1.91 -12.96 -12.26
C PRO A 613 -2.37 -13.37 -13.68
N ARG A 614 -2.22 -14.64 -14.09
CA ARG A 614 -2.73 -15.12 -15.39
C ARG A 614 -4.27 -15.21 -15.43
N GLY A 615 -4.88 -15.39 -14.27
CA GLY A 615 -6.34 -15.44 -14.09
C GLY A 615 -6.76 -14.98 -12.71
N MET A 616 -8.05 -15.15 -12.43
CA MET A 616 -8.68 -14.65 -11.20
C MET A 616 -8.50 -15.58 -9.99
N LEU A 617 -7.97 -16.79 -10.14
CA LEU A 617 -7.85 -17.73 -9.01
C LEU A 617 -6.76 -17.29 -8.01
N ARG A 618 -7.17 -17.05 -6.77
CA ARG A 618 -6.33 -16.84 -5.58
C ARG A 618 -5.67 -18.13 -5.11
N GLU A 619 -6.34 -19.26 -5.30
CA GLU A 619 -5.92 -20.60 -4.91
C GLU A 619 -6.36 -21.61 -5.99
N PRO A 620 -5.66 -22.75 -6.18
CA PRO A 620 -6.06 -23.76 -7.17
C PRO A 620 -7.39 -24.41 -6.79
N LEU A 621 -8.09 -25.01 -7.76
CA LEU A 621 -9.38 -25.70 -7.51
C LEU A 621 -9.27 -26.88 -6.51
N SER A 622 -8.08 -27.44 -6.29
CA SER A 622 -7.85 -28.40 -5.19
C SER A 622 -8.05 -27.80 -3.79
N ALA A 623 -8.13 -26.47 -3.63
CA ALA A 623 -8.51 -25.82 -2.39
C ALA A 623 -10.01 -26.00 -2.04
N LEU A 624 -10.85 -26.45 -2.99
CA LEU A 624 -12.26 -26.77 -2.75
C LEU A 624 -12.44 -27.96 -1.78
N ALA A 625 -11.42 -28.81 -1.64
CA ALA A 625 -11.34 -29.89 -0.64
C ALA A 625 -11.32 -29.42 0.83
N ARG A 626 -11.41 -28.11 1.07
CA ARG A 626 -11.40 -27.46 2.39
C ARG A 626 -12.67 -26.66 2.71
N ALA A 627 -13.67 -26.71 1.82
CA ALA A 627 -14.96 -26.10 2.07
C ALA A 627 -15.86 -27.13 2.76
N ASP A 628 -16.39 -26.77 3.92
CA ASP A 628 -17.39 -27.57 4.65
C ASP A 628 -18.80 -27.28 4.10
N LEU A 629 -18.98 -26.12 3.47
CA LEU A 629 -20.22 -25.69 2.81
C LEU A 629 -19.90 -24.88 1.54
N LEU A 630 -20.67 -25.07 0.46
CA LEU A 630 -20.56 -24.27 -0.77
C LEU A 630 -21.84 -23.48 -1.03
N VAL A 631 -21.72 -22.17 -1.33
CA VAL A 631 -22.85 -21.33 -1.73
C VAL A 631 -22.62 -20.77 -3.13
N VAL A 632 -23.49 -21.10 -4.07
CA VAL A 632 -23.48 -20.60 -5.44
C VAL A 632 -24.38 -19.36 -5.53
N THR A 633 -23.78 -18.19 -5.78
CA THR A 633 -24.48 -16.90 -5.76
C THR A 633 -24.86 -16.42 -7.16
N ASN A 634 -26.13 -16.10 -7.36
CA ASN A 634 -26.74 -15.58 -8.59
C ASN A 634 -26.38 -16.37 -9.88
N PRO A 635 -26.58 -17.71 -9.93
CA PRO A 635 -26.39 -18.47 -11.17
C PRO A 635 -27.40 -18.01 -12.24
N PRO A 636 -27.02 -17.94 -13.54
CA PRO A 636 -27.95 -17.58 -14.61
C PRO A 636 -29.09 -18.57 -14.79
N SER A 637 -28.82 -19.86 -14.56
CA SER A 637 -29.77 -20.95 -14.61
C SER A 637 -29.41 -22.05 -13.60
N GLU A 638 -30.32 -22.99 -13.37
CA GLU A 638 -30.00 -24.21 -12.63
C GLU A 638 -28.86 -25.02 -13.28
N ALA A 639 -28.72 -24.97 -14.61
CA ALA A 639 -27.68 -25.71 -15.32
C ALA A 639 -26.28 -25.18 -14.98
N ASP A 640 -26.13 -23.87 -14.80
CA ASP A 640 -24.90 -23.26 -14.31
C ASP A 640 -24.61 -23.65 -12.85
N ALA A 641 -25.64 -23.66 -12.00
CA ALA A 641 -25.53 -24.11 -10.62
C ALA A 641 -25.09 -25.59 -10.54
N ARG A 642 -25.61 -26.45 -11.42
CA ARG A 642 -25.17 -27.85 -11.60
C ARG A 642 -23.72 -27.91 -12.08
N ALA A 643 -23.32 -27.14 -13.10
CA ALA A 643 -21.94 -27.12 -13.61
C ALA A 643 -20.91 -26.65 -12.55
N VAL A 644 -21.27 -25.70 -11.68
CA VAL A 644 -20.47 -25.32 -10.50
C VAL A 644 -20.38 -26.48 -9.52
N THR A 645 -21.53 -27.08 -9.16
CA THR A 645 -21.64 -28.24 -8.26
C THR A 645 -20.75 -29.39 -8.70
N ASP A 646 -20.80 -29.78 -9.98
CA ASP A 646 -20.03 -30.89 -10.51
C ASP A 646 -18.53 -30.59 -10.61
N THR A 647 -18.15 -29.32 -10.80
CA THR A 647 -16.75 -28.91 -10.70
C THR A 647 -16.24 -29.03 -9.25
N VAL A 648 -17.06 -28.70 -8.27
CA VAL A 648 -16.70 -28.84 -6.84
C VAL A 648 -16.66 -30.30 -6.41
N ARG A 649 -17.63 -31.13 -6.84
CA ARG A 649 -17.69 -32.56 -6.52
C ARG A 649 -16.43 -33.34 -6.90
N ARG A 650 -15.73 -32.96 -7.99
CA ARG A 650 -14.42 -33.53 -8.40
C ARG A 650 -13.28 -33.27 -7.41
N HIS A 651 -13.46 -32.34 -6.48
CA HIS A 651 -12.46 -31.96 -5.48
C HIS A 651 -12.96 -32.15 -4.04
N ASN A 652 -14.27 -32.22 -3.83
CA ASN A 652 -14.92 -32.49 -2.55
C ASN A 652 -16.27 -33.18 -2.78
N HIS A 653 -16.29 -34.52 -2.71
CA HIS A 653 -17.50 -35.30 -3.04
C HIS A 653 -18.64 -35.16 -2.02
N ARG A 654 -18.39 -34.61 -0.82
CA ARG A 654 -19.34 -34.60 0.31
C ARG A 654 -19.83 -33.22 0.72
N VAL A 655 -19.30 -32.13 0.15
CA VAL A 655 -19.72 -30.77 0.52
C VAL A 655 -21.17 -30.49 0.10
N PRO A 656 -22.06 -30.04 1.01
CA PRO A 656 -23.38 -29.55 0.65
C PRO A 656 -23.25 -28.30 -0.23
N VAL A 657 -24.04 -28.26 -1.31
CA VAL A 657 -24.11 -27.10 -2.20
C VAL A 657 -25.46 -26.43 -2.10
N LEU A 658 -25.44 -25.12 -1.86
CA LEU A 658 -26.59 -24.25 -1.73
C LEU A 658 -26.67 -23.31 -2.93
N VAL A 659 -27.87 -22.89 -3.30
CA VAL A 659 -28.10 -21.81 -4.27
C VAL A 659 -28.67 -20.60 -3.54
N ALA A 660 -28.16 -19.41 -3.88
CA ALA A 660 -28.64 -18.15 -3.34
C ALA A 660 -28.67 -17.04 -4.41
N SER A 661 -29.69 -16.19 -4.35
CA SER A 661 -29.93 -15.09 -5.29
C SER A 661 -29.98 -13.74 -4.57
N TYR A 662 -29.97 -12.64 -5.34
CA TYR A 662 -30.14 -11.30 -4.78
C TYR A 662 -31.60 -10.89 -4.84
N GLU A 663 -32.18 -10.68 -3.66
CA GLU A 663 -33.51 -10.11 -3.47
C GLU A 663 -33.39 -8.58 -3.39
N VAL A 664 -34.07 -7.86 -4.28
CA VAL A 664 -34.12 -6.40 -4.26
C VAL A 664 -35.12 -5.95 -3.21
N LEU A 665 -34.64 -5.21 -2.21
CA LEU A 665 -35.45 -4.65 -1.13
C LEU A 665 -36.02 -3.25 -1.46
N GLY A 666 -35.62 -2.68 -2.61
CA GLY A 666 -35.95 -1.32 -3.03
C GLY A 666 -34.71 -0.51 -3.37
N ALA A 667 -34.83 0.82 -3.38
CA ALA A 667 -33.67 1.71 -3.47
C ALA A 667 -33.89 3.01 -2.69
N ARG A 668 -32.83 3.60 -2.12
CA ARG A 668 -32.93 4.86 -1.37
C ARG A 668 -32.38 6.04 -2.15
N GLU A 669 -33.15 7.11 -2.24
CA GLU A 669 -32.74 8.36 -2.90
C GLU A 669 -31.79 9.18 -2.00
N MET A 670 -30.69 9.67 -2.57
CA MET A 670 -29.67 10.43 -1.84
C MET A 670 -30.16 11.80 -1.35
N ALA A 671 -31.00 12.51 -2.12
CA ALA A 671 -31.37 13.90 -1.85
C ALA A 671 -32.60 14.00 -0.93
N ALA A 672 -33.74 13.43 -1.34
CA ALA A 672 -34.95 13.41 -0.51
C ALA A 672 -34.87 12.41 0.67
N GLY A 673 -33.92 11.49 0.66
CA GLY A 673 -33.82 10.43 1.68
C GLY A 673 -34.93 9.36 1.61
N ARG A 674 -35.83 9.46 0.62
CA ARG A 674 -36.95 8.55 0.35
C ARG A 674 -36.46 7.15 -0.01
N ASP A 675 -37.00 6.12 0.64
CA ASP A 675 -36.93 4.75 0.16
C ASP A 675 -38.04 4.52 -0.88
N LEU A 676 -37.68 3.92 -2.02
CA LEU A 676 -38.56 3.39 -3.06
C LEU A 676 -38.72 1.88 -2.85
N GLN A 677 -39.94 1.38 -2.95
CA GLN A 677 -40.24 -0.06 -2.99
C GLN A 677 -39.73 -0.71 -4.28
N PRO A 678 -39.51 -2.03 -4.33
CA PRO A 678 -39.05 -2.72 -5.54
C PRO A 678 -39.90 -2.43 -6.79
N GLY A 679 -41.23 -2.36 -6.63
CA GLY A 679 -42.14 -2.03 -7.74
C GLY A 679 -42.02 -0.59 -8.26
N GLU A 680 -41.55 0.36 -7.46
CA GLU A 680 -41.34 1.76 -7.88
C GLU A 680 -40.05 1.96 -8.70
N LEU A 681 -39.25 0.91 -8.87
CA LEU A 681 -38.09 0.88 -9.76
C LEU A 681 -38.45 0.39 -11.17
N GLY A 682 -39.54 -0.37 -11.31
CA GLY A 682 -40.00 -0.92 -12.57
C GLY A 682 -40.32 0.15 -13.61
N GLY A 683 -39.94 -0.08 -14.86
CA GLY A 683 -40.15 0.84 -15.98
C GLY A 683 -39.20 2.04 -16.02
N ARG A 684 -38.50 2.37 -14.93
CA ARG A 684 -37.60 3.53 -14.89
C ARG A 684 -36.40 3.36 -15.79
N ARG A 685 -36.03 4.41 -16.52
CA ARG A 685 -34.86 4.43 -17.41
C ARG A 685 -33.67 5.13 -16.75
N LEU A 686 -32.77 4.32 -16.18
CA LEU A 686 -31.70 4.78 -15.28
C LEU A 686 -30.30 4.51 -15.84
N LEU A 687 -29.37 5.43 -15.58
CA LEU A 687 -27.94 5.22 -15.83
C LEU A 687 -27.29 4.55 -14.61
N ALA A 688 -26.85 3.30 -14.76
CA ALA A 688 -26.22 2.54 -13.69
C ALA A 688 -24.72 2.86 -13.57
N PHE A 689 -24.18 2.90 -12.34
CA PHE A 689 -22.74 2.93 -12.12
C PHE A 689 -22.31 2.11 -10.90
N ALA A 690 -21.14 1.48 -10.99
CA ALA A 690 -20.64 0.58 -9.95
C ALA A 690 -19.09 0.50 -9.91
N GLY A 691 -18.52 0.72 -8.72
CA GLY A 691 -17.15 0.40 -8.36
C GLY A 691 -17.08 -0.96 -7.69
N LEU A 692 -17.33 -2.02 -8.46
CA LEU A 692 -17.54 -3.39 -7.99
C LEU A 692 -16.65 -4.44 -8.65
N GLY A 693 -16.47 -5.55 -7.94
CA GLY A 693 -15.80 -6.76 -8.44
C GLY A 693 -16.55 -7.53 -9.54
N SER A 694 -17.77 -7.15 -9.90
CA SER A 694 -18.52 -7.65 -11.07
C SER A 694 -19.66 -6.68 -11.44
N PRO A 695 -19.41 -5.66 -12.30
CA PRO A 695 -20.44 -4.67 -12.67
C PRO A 695 -21.62 -5.25 -13.45
N ALA A 696 -21.37 -6.27 -14.29
CA ALA A 696 -22.42 -6.92 -15.09
C ALA A 696 -23.56 -7.49 -14.25
N GLY A 697 -23.23 -8.17 -13.13
CA GLY A 697 -24.23 -8.74 -12.22
C GLY A 697 -25.13 -7.70 -11.54
N PHE A 698 -24.64 -6.47 -11.33
CA PHE A 698 -25.45 -5.36 -10.83
C PHE A 698 -26.47 -4.90 -11.88
N ALA A 699 -26.04 -4.70 -13.14
CA ALA A 699 -26.95 -4.35 -14.23
C ALA A 699 -28.01 -5.44 -14.50
N GLU A 700 -27.67 -6.71 -14.28
CA GLU A 700 -28.61 -7.82 -14.39
C GLU A 700 -29.61 -7.87 -13.22
N THR A 701 -29.18 -7.51 -12.00
CA THR A 701 -30.08 -7.34 -10.85
C THR A 701 -31.07 -6.18 -11.05
N LEU A 702 -30.63 -5.10 -11.71
CA LEU A 702 -31.49 -3.98 -12.10
C LEU A 702 -32.53 -4.40 -13.15
N LEU A 703 -32.12 -5.12 -14.20
CA LEU A 703 -33.04 -5.64 -15.23
C LEU A 703 -34.06 -6.63 -14.64
N ALA A 704 -33.65 -7.48 -13.69
CA ALA A 704 -34.56 -8.38 -12.98
C ALA A 704 -35.57 -7.65 -12.08
N ALA A 705 -35.27 -6.41 -11.66
CA ALA A 705 -36.19 -5.50 -10.97
C ALA A 705 -37.02 -4.62 -11.94
N GLY A 706 -36.97 -4.88 -13.25
CA GLY A 706 -37.72 -4.14 -14.26
C GLY A 706 -37.16 -2.75 -14.61
N VAL A 707 -35.94 -2.41 -14.18
CA VAL A 707 -35.27 -1.14 -14.53
C VAL A 707 -34.75 -1.20 -15.96
N SER A 708 -35.11 -0.22 -16.79
CA SER A 708 -34.46 0.00 -18.10
C SER A 708 -33.07 0.60 -17.88
N VAL A 709 -32.02 -0.20 -18.07
CA VAL A 709 -30.63 0.21 -17.84
C VAL A 709 -30.11 0.94 -19.08
N ALA A 710 -30.25 2.27 -19.10
CA ALA A 710 -29.85 3.15 -20.21
C ALA A 710 -28.35 3.10 -20.54
N GLY A 711 -27.54 2.70 -19.57
CA GLY A 711 -26.12 2.42 -19.71
C GLY A 711 -25.51 1.90 -18.40
N LEU A 712 -24.29 1.39 -18.47
CA LEU A 712 -23.50 1.01 -17.30
C LEU A 712 -22.13 1.68 -17.34
N MET A 713 -21.79 2.43 -16.29
CA MET A 713 -20.51 3.09 -16.06
C MET A 713 -19.67 2.29 -15.07
N GLU A 714 -18.60 1.67 -15.55
CA GLU A 714 -17.72 0.81 -14.74
C GLU A 714 -16.61 1.62 -14.05
N TYR A 715 -16.44 1.44 -12.74
CA TYR A 715 -15.33 1.99 -11.96
C TYR A 715 -14.49 0.85 -11.32
N PRO A 716 -13.22 1.09 -10.93
CA PRO A 716 -12.43 0.13 -10.16
C PRO A 716 -13.12 -0.30 -8.85
N ASP A 717 -12.79 -1.50 -8.34
CA ASP A 717 -13.33 -1.94 -7.04
C ASP A 717 -12.77 -1.05 -5.92
N HIS A 718 -13.62 -0.73 -4.94
CA HIS A 718 -13.30 0.24 -3.88
C HIS A 718 -12.96 1.67 -4.39
N HIS A 719 -13.42 2.07 -5.59
CA HIS A 719 -13.24 3.45 -6.11
C HIS A 719 -13.85 4.51 -5.18
N TRP A 720 -13.06 5.52 -4.82
CA TRP A 720 -13.51 6.66 -4.03
C TRP A 720 -13.99 7.77 -4.96
N PHE A 721 -15.31 7.85 -5.14
CA PHE A 721 -15.96 8.87 -5.96
C PHE A 721 -15.66 10.29 -5.50
N THR A 722 -15.61 11.20 -6.46
CA THR A 722 -15.43 12.62 -6.27
C THR A 722 -16.67 13.38 -6.75
N GLN A 723 -16.80 14.66 -6.36
CA GLN A 723 -17.85 15.53 -6.90
C GLN A 723 -17.74 15.71 -8.43
N GLY A 724 -16.53 15.55 -8.98
CA GLY A 724 -16.30 15.51 -10.43
C GLY A 724 -16.91 14.27 -11.07
N ASP A 725 -16.70 13.08 -10.49
CA ASP A 725 -17.28 11.84 -11.01
C ASP A 725 -18.83 11.89 -11.00
N LEU A 726 -19.45 12.42 -9.93
CA LEU A 726 -20.91 12.62 -9.88
C LEU A 726 -21.41 13.65 -10.91
N GLY A 727 -20.62 14.69 -11.20
CA GLY A 727 -20.95 15.66 -12.25
C GLY A 727 -20.82 15.09 -13.67
N GLU A 728 -19.77 14.31 -13.94
CA GLU A 728 -19.60 13.55 -15.19
C GLU A 728 -20.76 12.56 -15.38
N LEU A 729 -21.16 11.84 -14.32
CA LEU A 729 -22.29 10.91 -14.35
C LEU A 729 -23.64 11.60 -14.60
N ALA A 730 -23.91 12.74 -13.95
CA ALA A 730 -25.16 13.48 -14.13
C ALA A 730 -25.32 14.00 -15.56
N GLN A 731 -24.27 14.63 -16.11
CA GLN A 731 -24.26 15.08 -17.52
C GLN A 731 -24.41 13.89 -18.49
N GLN A 732 -23.85 12.72 -18.15
CA GLN A 732 -24.00 11.52 -18.95
C GLN A 732 -25.42 10.96 -18.90
N ALA A 733 -26.12 11.05 -17.76
CA ALA A 733 -27.53 10.66 -17.62
C ALA A 733 -28.46 11.61 -18.41
N GLU A 734 -28.27 12.93 -18.24
CA GLU A 734 -29.00 13.98 -18.95
C GLU A 734 -28.83 13.81 -20.48
N SER A 735 -27.60 13.63 -20.97
CA SER A 735 -27.32 13.49 -22.42
C SER A 735 -27.86 12.21 -23.09
N ILE A 736 -28.19 11.17 -22.31
CA ILE A 736 -28.86 9.96 -22.83
C ILE A 736 -30.35 9.91 -22.51
N GLY A 737 -30.91 10.94 -21.86
CA GLY A 737 -32.32 11.03 -21.47
C GLY A 737 -32.73 10.05 -20.36
N ALA A 738 -31.83 9.73 -19.43
CA ALA A 738 -32.16 8.91 -18.26
C ALA A 738 -32.80 9.75 -17.15
N GLU A 739 -33.76 9.18 -16.41
CA GLU A 739 -34.45 9.83 -15.27
C GLU A 739 -33.50 10.16 -14.10
N GLY A 740 -32.36 9.47 -14.03
CA GLY A 740 -31.36 9.66 -13.01
C GLY A 740 -30.34 8.53 -12.95
N LEU A 741 -29.64 8.47 -11.82
CA LEU A 741 -28.52 7.58 -11.56
C LEU A 741 -28.89 6.47 -10.57
N ILE A 742 -28.34 5.27 -10.76
CA ILE A 742 -28.47 4.18 -9.78
C ILE A 742 -27.14 3.47 -9.50
N THR A 743 -26.87 3.19 -8.21
CA THR A 743 -25.63 2.57 -7.74
C THR A 743 -25.88 1.62 -6.56
N THR A 744 -24.83 1.06 -5.96
CA THR A 744 -24.94 0.02 -4.92
C THR A 744 -24.69 0.56 -3.51
N GLU A 745 -25.17 -0.15 -2.48
CA GLU A 745 -24.82 0.17 -1.08
C GLU A 745 -23.29 0.15 -0.81
N LYS A 746 -22.51 -0.70 -1.50
CA LYS A 746 -21.04 -0.70 -1.37
C LYS A 746 -20.41 0.59 -1.95
N ASP A 747 -20.99 1.14 -3.02
CA ASP A 747 -20.58 2.42 -3.58
C ASP A 747 -21.05 3.61 -2.72
N TRP A 748 -22.29 3.54 -2.20
CA TRP A 748 -22.89 4.54 -1.31
C TRP A 748 -22.00 4.87 -0.10
N VAL A 749 -21.47 3.85 0.57
CA VAL A 749 -20.54 4.01 1.71
C VAL A 749 -19.34 4.90 1.37
N ARG A 750 -18.88 4.92 0.11
CA ARG A 750 -17.74 5.72 -0.35
C ARG A 750 -18.11 7.11 -0.87
N LEU A 751 -19.36 7.34 -1.29
CA LEU A 751 -19.81 8.60 -1.93
C LEU A 751 -20.78 9.45 -1.09
N ARG A 752 -21.38 8.91 -0.02
CA ARG A 752 -22.39 9.59 0.82
C ARG A 752 -21.98 10.91 1.48
N SER A 753 -20.69 11.25 1.46
CA SER A 753 -20.16 12.53 1.96
C SER A 753 -20.01 13.61 0.87
N LEU A 754 -20.47 13.32 -0.36
CA LEU A 754 -20.54 14.27 -1.47
C LEU A 754 -21.88 15.00 -1.47
N THR A 755 -21.99 16.10 -2.22
CA THR A 755 -23.28 16.74 -2.50
C THR A 755 -24.02 15.92 -3.56
N ALA A 756 -25.35 15.84 -3.47
CA ALA A 756 -26.17 15.18 -4.48
C ALA A 756 -25.97 15.81 -5.89
N PRO A 757 -26.09 15.02 -6.98
CA PRO A 757 -26.03 15.52 -8.35
C PRO A 757 -27.27 16.33 -8.76
N SER A 758 -27.27 16.90 -9.98
CA SER A 758 -28.41 17.61 -10.58
C SER A 758 -29.62 16.71 -10.82
N VAL A 759 -29.37 15.45 -11.19
CA VAL A 759 -30.36 14.39 -11.34
C VAL A 759 -30.50 13.58 -10.04
N PRO A 760 -31.65 12.91 -9.80
CA PRO A 760 -31.79 11.96 -8.69
C PRO A 760 -30.73 10.87 -8.72
N LEU A 761 -30.28 10.44 -7.53
CA LEU A 761 -29.36 9.33 -7.33
C LEU A 761 -29.97 8.33 -6.34
N TRP A 762 -30.24 7.12 -6.82
CA TRP A 762 -30.76 6.01 -6.04
C TRP A 762 -29.68 4.98 -5.68
N VAL A 763 -29.75 4.47 -4.46
CA VAL A 763 -28.89 3.41 -3.94
C VAL A 763 -29.70 2.13 -3.86
N LEU A 764 -29.48 1.19 -4.78
CA LEU A 764 -30.17 -0.10 -4.82
C LEU A 764 -29.85 -0.89 -3.55
N ARG A 765 -30.89 -1.36 -2.87
CA ARG A 765 -30.80 -2.16 -1.64
C ARG A 765 -31.04 -3.64 -1.94
N VAL A 766 -30.10 -4.52 -1.56
CA VAL A 766 -30.17 -5.96 -1.87
C VAL A 766 -29.81 -6.87 -0.70
N ARG A 767 -30.61 -7.92 -0.49
CA ARG A 767 -30.32 -9.03 0.42
C ARG A 767 -29.90 -10.25 -0.37
N LEU A 768 -29.07 -11.11 0.21
CA LEU A 768 -28.82 -12.45 -0.32
C LEU A 768 -29.86 -13.40 0.26
N ARG A 769 -30.69 -14.02 -0.58
CA ARG A 769 -31.69 -15.01 -0.20
C ARG A 769 -31.17 -16.40 -0.53
N VAL A 770 -31.19 -17.32 0.43
CA VAL A 770 -30.84 -18.74 0.18
C VAL A 770 -32.07 -19.44 -0.39
N ASP A 771 -32.05 -19.70 -1.70
CA ASP A 771 -33.17 -20.31 -2.44
C ASP A 771 -33.23 -21.83 -2.23
N SER A 772 -32.08 -22.48 -2.08
CA SER A 772 -31.99 -23.89 -1.73
C SER A 772 -30.89 -24.15 -0.72
N GLY A 773 -31.17 -25.05 0.24
CA GLY A 773 -30.22 -25.47 1.26
C GLY A 773 -30.26 -24.68 2.59
N ARG A 774 -31.30 -23.87 2.85
CA ARG A 774 -31.40 -23.02 4.06
C ARG A 774 -31.25 -23.82 5.37
N GLU A 775 -31.90 -24.98 5.46
CA GLU A 775 -31.80 -25.84 6.65
C GLU A 775 -30.41 -26.47 6.80
N GLN A 776 -29.75 -26.80 5.68
CA GLN A 776 -28.37 -27.29 5.69
C GLN A 776 -27.38 -26.22 6.19
N LEU A 777 -27.61 -24.93 5.85
CA LEU A 777 -26.86 -23.81 6.45
C LEU A 777 -27.13 -23.69 7.95
N ARG A 778 -28.41 -23.67 8.36
CA ARG A 778 -28.80 -23.54 9.77
C ARG A 778 -28.22 -24.69 10.61
N HIS A 779 -28.34 -25.92 10.14
CA HIS A 779 -27.82 -27.12 10.81
C HIS A 779 -26.29 -27.13 10.89
N ALA A 780 -25.57 -26.71 9.85
CA ALA A 780 -24.11 -26.62 9.90
C ALA A 780 -23.61 -25.55 10.91
N LEU A 781 -24.34 -24.44 11.06
CA LEU A 781 -24.06 -23.40 12.06
C LEU A 781 -24.41 -23.88 13.48
N ASP A 782 -25.54 -24.55 13.66
CA ASP A 782 -25.99 -25.14 14.94
C ASP A 782 -25.01 -26.22 15.44
N GLN A 783 -24.66 -27.20 14.59
CA GLN A 783 -23.60 -28.17 14.88
C GLN A 783 -22.26 -27.50 15.25
N THR A 784 -21.94 -26.36 14.61
CA THR A 784 -20.71 -25.60 14.90
C THR A 784 -20.73 -24.95 16.29
N LEU A 785 -21.90 -24.48 16.74
CA LEU A 785 -22.11 -23.96 18.10
C LEU A 785 -22.09 -25.10 19.13
N ALA A 786 -22.90 -26.14 18.95
CA ALA A 786 -22.99 -27.29 19.85
C ALA A 786 -21.65 -28.00 20.03
N SER A 787 -20.90 -28.22 18.94
CA SER A 787 -19.55 -28.78 18.98
C SER A 787 -18.56 -27.92 19.77
N ALA A 788 -18.77 -26.60 19.86
CA ALA A 788 -17.93 -25.71 20.65
C ALA A 788 -18.33 -25.68 22.13
N ALA A 789 -19.62 -25.79 22.44
CA ALA A 789 -20.11 -25.96 23.81
C ALA A 789 -19.56 -27.24 24.46
N ALA A 790 -19.62 -28.37 23.75
CA ALA A 790 -19.10 -29.67 24.21
C ALA A 790 -17.55 -29.79 24.27
N ARG A 791 -16.83 -28.67 24.34
CA ARG A 791 -15.35 -28.59 24.46
C ARG A 791 -14.87 -27.65 25.56
N HIS A 792 -15.79 -27.14 26.38
CA HIS A 792 -15.55 -26.39 27.62
C HIS A 792 -16.30 -27.08 28.77
#